data_AF-A0A1N6V4G6-F1
#
_entry.id   AF-A0A1N6V4G6-F1
#
_cell.length_a   1.000
_cell.length_b   1.000
_cell.length_c   1.000
_cell.angle_alpha   90.00
_cell.angle_beta   90.00
_cell.angle_gamma   90.00
#
_symmetry.space_group_name_H-M   'P 1'
#
loop_
_entity.id
_entity.type
_entity.pdbx_description
1 polymer ?
#
loop_
_entity_poly.entity_id
_entity_poly.type
_entity_poly.pdbx_seq_one_letter_code
_entity_poly.pdbx_strand_id
1 'polypeptide(L)'
;MNVSDIQLSPQARHLHDLLTGVVTDAAQWPDASPLSAYELGALLPSAYRVGKQRGDAIAARFAVEDQARERQPLFTPAACLDLFDALVEGLATRKWADLCVGVGALVRCPAGAPYDRLAGRARTLVRFLLRRERFGEPFPLLAVAGLAGLDAEVAGRLTAGRGPLAVTELELLPGWDVPRRALFAESVCERSYNASPPLPDVRERLAALPGYAVFVRDTLEAADARVVAIHAGELPYKADKAFAEGEKETIGRAARLALFRDEPWLPDLLERLVRGLAVAPTQARTLPSQGVLFEIARAVEDHPTPEAVSALRAARDVTRHAGVSKQLDRMLKRVESALADRVEVAFRLPDGRVRQTLGEHTAVISTEGEAELSWWHGDRRLKTVPAAVRREHPDEVKRLRELAKQARRRQTTLIRALEAGYAHEVTPPYRQLEGHPIADRLIWDFEMSPGVWRSELGMNVPDVPVRLWHPARATPEEVRAWREAVQDKELRQPLKQAFREVYLLTPAEESTATYSDRFAGHVVGYRRLYALFKQRGWQADYLGPWDGGGEGEARRVLAGGRWRATFFHEYLWHEDGYAATDQVRFHRMAGGGWREAPLAEVPPLVFSEAMRDVDLFVAVASIGADPEWLDQGEERLRDYWRSYGFGDLSENARVRRDALARLLPRLAIADRCGLTDRFLVVRGELRTYKIHLGSGNILMEPDDAYLCIVPRGSGDRVFLPFEEDGGMLSVIVSKAFLLAADTEITDPMIARQIRS
;
A
#
# COMPACT_ATOMS: atom_id res chain seq x y z
N MET A 1 25.25 -23.56 -29.39
CA MET A 1 24.16 -23.81 -28.43
C MET A 1 23.67 -22.43 -28.00
N ASN A 2 22.90 -21.66 -28.78
CA ASN A 2 21.56 -21.84 -29.39
C ASN A 2 20.48 -22.23 -28.36
N VAL A 3 19.23 -21.88 -28.67
CA VAL A 3 17.95 -22.20 -27.98
C VAL A 3 17.77 -23.69 -27.54
N SER A 4 18.76 -24.54 -27.80
CA SER A 4 18.78 -26.00 -27.70
C SER A 4 18.74 -26.62 -26.30
N ASP A 5 19.04 -25.88 -25.22
CA ASP A 5 19.10 -26.48 -23.86
C ASP A 5 17.78 -26.41 -23.08
N ILE A 6 16.76 -25.74 -23.64
CA ILE A 6 15.42 -25.67 -23.06
C ILE A 6 14.42 -26.14 -24.11
N GLN A 7 13.60 -27.13 -23.77
CA GLN A 7 12.50 -27.53 -24.62
C GLN A 7 11.43 -26.43 -24.60
N LEU A 8 11.46 -25.55 -25.60
CA LEU A 8 10.47 -24.48 -25.76
C LEU A 8 9.06 -25.07 -25.91
N SER A 9 8.10 -24.48 -25.21
CA SER A 9 6.67 -24.69 -25.47
C SER A 9 6.30 -24.32 -26.92
N PRO A 10 5.17 -24.81 -27.45
CA PRO A 10 4.70 -24.42 -28.77
C PRO A 10 4.59 -22.89 -28.93
N GLN A 11 4.10 -22.19 -27.90
CA GLN A 11 3.99 -20.73 -27.91
C GLN A 11 5.35 -20.05 -27.95
N ALA A 12 6.30 -20.49 -27.11
CA ALA A 12 7.65 -19.94 -27.10
C ALA A 12 8.38 -20.18 -28.43
N ARG A 13 8.16 -21.34 -29.06
CA ARG A 13 8.71 -21.66 -30.38
C ARG A 13 8.12 -20.77 -31.47
N HIS A 14 6.81 -20.58 -31.47
CA HIS A 14 6.15 -19.68 -32.42
C HIS A 14 6.68 -18.24 -32.30
N LEU A 15 6.82 -17.72 -31.09
CA LEU A 15 7.44 -16.40 -30.85
C LEU A 15 8.89 -16.35 -31.31
N HIS A 16 9.69 -17.41 -31.08
CA HIS A 16 11.04 -17.50 -31.59
C HIS A 16 11.10 -17.43 -33.13
N ASP A 17 10.19 -18.13 -33.80
CA ASP A 17 10.11 -18.18 -35.26
C ASP A 17 9.70 -16.81 -35.84
N LEU A 18 8.79 -16.08 -35.19
CA LEU A 18 8.47 -14.69 -35.54
C LEU A 18 9.68 -13.76 -35.36
N LEU A 19 10.38 -13.86 -34.22
CA LEU A 19 11.55 -13.03 -33.90
C LEU A 19 12.71 -13.24 -34.90
N THR A 20 12.92 -14.48 -35.34
CA THR A 20 13.98 -14.85 -36.31
C THR A 20 13.52 -14.68 -37.76
N GLY A 21 12.22 -14.50 -37.99
CA GLY A 21 11.62 -14.37 -39.32
C GLY A 21 11.54 -15.67 -40.10
N VAL A 22 11.44 -16.80 -39.40
CA VAL A 22 11.11 -18.11 -39.96
C VAL A 22 9.63 -18.15 -40.36
N VAL A 23 8.78 -17.47 -39.60
CA VAL A 23 7.34 -17.31 -39.87
C VAL A 23 6.99 -15.82 -39.91
N THR A 24 6.00 -15.46 -40.72
CA THR A 24 5.33 -14.15 -40.72
C THR A 24 3.84 -14.41 -40.52
N ASP A 25 3.26 -13.83 -39.48
CA ASP A 25 1.82 -13.94 -39.18
C ASP A 25 1.27 -12.54 -38.93
N ALA A 26 0.34 -12.13 -39.81
CA ALA A 26 -0.20 -10.77 -39.85
C ALA A 26 -1.57 -10.64 -39.14
N ALA A 27 -2.09 -11.71 -38.52
CA ALA A 27 -3.49 -11.75 -38.11
C ALA A 27 -3.75 -11.22 -36.67
N GLN A 28 -2.81 -11.38 -35.73
CA GLN A 28 -3.04 -11.05 -34.31
C GLN A 28 -1.76 -10.63 -33.56
N TRP A 29 -1.90 -9.78 -32.54
CA TRP A 29 -0.79 -9.43 -31.65
C TRP A 29 -0.30 -10.67 -30.89
N PRO A 30 1.01 -10.99 -30.88
CA PRO A 30 1.51 -12.20 -30.24
C PRO A 30 1.34 -12.17 -28.71
N ASP A 31 0.80 -13.25 -28.13
CA ASP A 31 0.69 -13.40 -26.68
C ASP A 31 1.94 -14.05 -26.07
N ALA A 32 2.62 -13.33 -25.20
CA ALA A 32 3.78 -13.79 -24.46
C ALA A 32 3.48 -14.07 -22.97
N SER A 33 2.25 -13.85 -22.51
CA SER A 33 1.84 -14.10 -21.12
C SER A 33 2.04 -15.55 -20.64
N PRO A 34 1.87 -16.60 -21.49
CA PRO A 34 2.02 -17.98 -21.05
C PRO A 34 3.48 -18.41 -20.85
N LEU A 35 4.45 -17.61 -21.30
CA LEU A 35 5.87 -17.98 -21.23
C LEU A 35 6.32 -18.23 -19.79
N SER A 36 7.09 -19.29 -19.58
CA SER A 36 7.81 -19.50 -18.33
C SER A 36 8.95 -18.48 -18.17
N ALA A 37 9.47 -18.33 -16.95
CA ALA A 37 10.60 -17.44 -16.68
C ALA A 37 11.83 -17.81 -17.53
N TYR A 38 12.09 -19.12 -17.72
CA TYR A 38 13.19 -19.60 -18.55
C TYR A 38 12.99 -19.35 -20.05
N GLU A 39 11.76 -19.47 -20.55
CA GLU A 39 11.46 -19.16 -21.95
C GLU A 39 11.58 -17.65 -22.23
N LEU A 40 11.15 -16.80 -21.29
CA LEU A 40 11.39 -15.35 -21.39
C LEU A 40 12.89 -15.03 -21.49
N GLY A 41 13.71 -15.61 -20.61
CA GLY A 41 15.17 -15.42 -20.65
C GLY A 41 15.82 -15.98 -21.92
N ALA A 42 15.29 -17.07 -22.48
CA ALA A 42 15.77 -17.66 -23.73
C ALA A 42 15.40 -16.86 -24.97
N LEU A 43 14.25 -16.18 -24.99
CA LEU A 43 13.77 -15.41 -26.14
C LEU A 43 14.28 -13.96 -26.18
N LEU A 44 14.64 -13.39 -25.02
CA LEU A 44 15.17 -12.02 -24.93
C LEU A 44 16.35 -11.72 -25.87
N PRO A 45 17.37 -12.59 -26.02
CA PRO A 45 18.45 -12.38 -27.01
C PRO A 45 17.93 -12.21 -28.44
N SER A 46 16.95 -13.03 -28.86
CA SER A 46 16.33 -12.94 -30.19
C SER A 46 15.52 -11.65 -30.33
N ALA A 47 14.72 -11.29 -29.33
CA ALA A 47 13.98 -10.02 -29.29
C ALA A 47 14.93 -8.82 -29.44
N TYR A 48 16.07 -8.87 -28.76
CA TYR A 48 17.07 -7.82 -28.78
C TYR A 48 17.82 -7.70 -30.12
N ARG A 49 17.77 -8.71 -31.00
CA ARG A 49 18.33 -8.68 -32.36
C ARG A 49 17.36 -8.11 -33.40
N VAL A 50 16.06 -8.02 -33.10
CA VAL A 50 15.07 -7.53 -34.05
C VAL A 50 15.33 -6.06 -34.41
N GLY A 51 15.57 -5.82 -35.70
CA GLY A 51 15.76 -4.48 -36.29
C GLY A 51 14.43 -3.81 -36.69
N LYS A 52 14.51 -2.53 -37.08
CA LYS A 52 13.34 -1.67 -37.38
C LYS A 52 12.52 -2.04 -38.64
N GLN A 53 12.86 -3.11 -39.36
CA GLN A 53 12.39 -3.35 -40.73
C GLN A 53 11.34 -4.48 -40.88
N ARG A 54 10.89 -5.11 -39.78
CA ARG A 54 9.97 -6.28 -39.83
C ARG A 54 8.80 -6.12 -38.85
N GLY A 55 7.58 -5.87 -39.36
CA GLY A 55 6.38 -5.60 -38.55
C GLY A 55 6.07 -6.69 -37.51
N ASP A 56 5.91 -7.94 -37.95
CA ASP A 56 5.53 -9.06 -37.07
C ASP A 56 6.63 -9.39 -36.04
N ALA A 57 7.91 -9.32 -36.46
CA ALA A 57 9.03 -9.50 -35.54
C ALA A 57 9.11 -8.38 -34.49
N ILE A 58 8.72 -7.15 -34.85
CA ILE A 58 8.62 -6.03 -33.91
C ILE A 58 7.49 -6.28 -32.90
N ALA A 59 6.33 -6.78 -33.34
CA ALA A 59 5.23 -7.13 -32.44
C ALA A 59 5.66 -8.24 -31.46
N ALA A 60 6.29 -9.32 -31.95
CA ALA A 60 6.81 -10.38 -31.10
C ALA A 60 7.91 -9.89 -30.14
N ARG A 61 8.78 -8.97 -30.59
CA ARG A 61 9.77 -8.32 -29.74
C ARG A 61 9.10 -7.57 -28.60
N PHE A 62 8.12 -6.71 -28.90
CA PHE A 62 7.43 -5.95 -27.86
C PHE A 62 6.69 -6.87 -26.90
N ALA A 63 5.99 -7.90 -27.38
CA ALA A 63 5.35 -8.89 -26.52
C ALA A 63 6.33 -9.52 -25.51
N VAL A 64 7.53 -9.91 -25.94
CA VAL A 64 8.56 -10.48 -25.06
C VAL A 64 9.20 -9.44 -24.14
N GLU A 65 9.56 -8.25 -24.65
CA GLU A 65 10.16 -7.17 -23.87
C GLU A 65 9.19 -6.66 -22.79
N ASP A 66 7.89 -6.54 -23.11
CA ASP A 66 6.84 -6.10 -22.18
C ASP A 66 6.71 -7.10 -21.02
N GLN A 67 6.62 -8.39 -21.32
CA GLN A 67 6.61 -9.43 -20.29
C GLN A 67 7.90 -9.46 -19.46
N ALA A 68 9.05 -9.21 -20.06
CA ALA A 68 10.33 -9.15 -19.34
C ALA A 68 10.47 -7.91 -18.43
N ARG A 69 9.78 -6.82 -18.73
CA ARG A 69 9.72 -5.60 -17.89
C ARG A 69 8.76 -5.72 -16.72
N GLU A 70 7.86 -6.69 -16.75
CA GLU A 70 6.86 -6.89 -15.68
C GLU A 70 7.15 -8.12 -14.79
N ARG A 71 8.09 -8.98 -15.21
CA ARG A 71 8.33 -10.30 -14.60
C ARG A 71 9.82 -10.56 -14.37
N GLN A 72 10.13 -11.68 -13.71
CA GLN A 72 11.51 -12.11 -13.44
C GLN A 72 11.96 -13.18 -14.46
N PRO A 73 12.58 -12.82 -15.60
CA PRO A 73 13.12 -13.82 -16.54
C PRO A 73 14.29 -14.58 -15.91
N LEU A 74 14.38 -15.89 -16.16
CA LEU A 74 15.50 -16.73 -15.73
C LEU A 74 16.33 -17.13 -16.94
N PHE A 75 17.66 -17.09 -16.79
CA PHE A 75 18.59 -17.36 -17.86
C PHE A 75 19.35 -18.67 -17.61
N THR A 76 19.57 -19.43 -18.67
CA THR A 76 20.59 -20.48 -18.69
C THR A 76 21.95 -19.88 -19.00
N PRO A 77 23.07 -20.60 -18.74
CA PRO A 77 24.39 -20.11 -19.13
C PRO A 77 24.50 -19.82 -20.63
N ALA A 78 23.84 -20.62 -21.47
CA ALA A 78 23.76 -20.41 -22.91
C ALA A 78 23.00 -19.13 -23.28
N ALA A 79 21.85 -18.87 -22.63
CA ALA A 79 21.08 -17.65 -22.86
C ALA A 79 21.84 -16.38 -22.43
N CYS A 80 22.63 -16.44 -21.33
CA CYS A 80 23.51 -15.33 -20.96
C CYS A 80 24.56 -15.04 -22.05
N LEU A 81 25.17 -16.08 -22.63
CA LEU A 81 26.13 -15.89 -23.72
C LEU A 81 25.48 -15.28 -24.95
N ASP A 82 24.32 -15.82 -25.33
CA ASP A 82 23.59 -15.37 -26.50
C ASP A 82 23.12 -13.91 -26.36
N LEU A 83 22.73 -13.50 -25.14
CA LEU A 83 22.39 -12.11 -24.85
C LEU A 83 23.59 -11.17 -25.02
N PHE A 84 24.77 -11.55 -24.55
CA PHE A 84 25.99 -10.75 -24.73
C PHE A 84 26.42 -10.70 -26.20
N ASP A 85 26.19 -11.77 -26.98
CA ASP A 85 26.36 -11.76 -28.44
C ASP A 85 25.39 -10.77 -29.09
N ALA A 86 24.10 -10.83 -28.75
CA ALA A 86 23.09 -9.89 -29.25
C ALA A 86 23.42 -8.42 -28.92
N LEU A 87 23.97 -8.15 -27.72
CA LEU A 87 24.45 -6.83 -27.32
C LEU A 87 25.61 -6.36 -28.21
N VAL A 88 26.60 -7.22 -28.47
CA VAL A 88 27.75 -6.91 -29.33
C VAL A 88 27.33 -6.70 -30.79
N GLU A 89 26.50 -7.59 -31.34
CA GLU A 89 26.04 -7.53 -32.74
C GLU A 89 25.33 -6.21 -33.04
N GLY A 90 24.45 -5.76 -32.14
CA GLY A 90 23.71 -4.51 -32.37
C GLY A 90 24.49 -3.22 -32.10
N LEU A 91 25.76 -3.26 -31.70
CA LEU A 91 26.59 -2.05 -31.56
C LEU A 91 26.67 -1.27 -32.89
N ALA A 92 26.74 -1.98 -34.01
CA ALA A 92 26.85 -1.38 -35.35
C ALA A 92 25.59 -0.59 -35.73
N THR A 93 24.41 -1.06 -35.33
CA THR A 93 23.12 -0.48 -35.72
C THR A 93 22.60 0.53 -34.69
N ARG A 94 22.69 0.21 -33.40
CA ARG A 94 22.14 1.03 -32.30
C ARG A 94 23.08 2.15 -31.86
N LYS A 95 24.39 1.96 -31.98
CA LYS A 95 25.44 2.85 -31.45
C LYS A 95 25.41 2.99 -29.91
N TRP A 96 24.78 2.05 -29.20
CA TRP A 96 24.72 1.93 -27.74
C TRP A 96 24.57 0.47 -27.33
N ALA A 97 24.78 0.15 -26.05
CA ALA A 97 24.60 -1.18 -25.47
C ALA A 97 23.79 -1.07 -24.17
N ASP A 98 22.85 -1.99 -23.98
CA ASP A 98 22.06 -2.09 -22.74
C ASP A 98 22.79 -2.97 -21.72
N LEU A 99 23.74 -2.35 -21.01
CA LEU A 99 24.52 -3.09 -20.03
C LEU A 99 23.65 -3.54 -18.86
N CYS A 100 22.61 -2.80 -18.53
CA CYS A 100 21.62 -3.17 -17.52
C CYS A 100 20.94 -4.51 -17.81
N VAL A 101 20.46 -4.72 -19.05
CA VAL A 101 19.90 -6.02 -19.46
C VAL A 101 20.95 -7.14 -19.37
N GLY A 102 22.18 -6.86 -19.79
CA GLY A 102 23.30 -7.81 -19.71
C GLY A 102 23.64 -8.24 -18.28
N VAL A 103 23.87 -7.30 -17.36
CA VAL A 103 24.18 -7.60 -15.94
C VAL A 103 22.98 -8.23 -15.22
N GLY A 104 21.76 -7.79 -15.56
CA GLY A 104 20.51 -8.36 -15.05
C GLY A 104 20.36 -9.84 -15.37
N ALA A 105 20.80 -10.28 -16.56
CA ALA A 105 20.81 -11.69 -16.93
C ALA A 105 21.83 -12.52 -16.13
N LEU A 106 22.98 -11.95 -15.79
CA LEU A 106 24.02 -12.66 -15.01
C LEU A 106 23.52 -13.03 -13.61
N VAL A 107 22.76 -12.15 -12.97
CA VAL A 107 22.22 -12.37 -11.61
C VAL A 107 20.93 -13.19 -11.61
N ARG A 108 20.29 -13.33 -12.78
CA ARG A 108 19.11 -14.16 -13.03
C ARG A 108 19.47 -15.50 -13.68
N CYS A 109 20.69 -15.99 -13.48
CA CYS A 109 21.14 -17.30 -13.96
C CYS A 109 21.36 -18.26 -12.77
N PRO A 110 20.35 -19.07 -12.37
CA PRO A 110 20.45 -19.94 -11.20
C PRO A 110 21.58 -20.98 -11.28
N ALA A 111 21.88 -21.46 -12.49
CA ALA A 111 22.99 -22.40 -12.74
C ALA A 111 24.38 -21.73 -12.73
N GLY A 112 24.45 -20.41 -12.55
CA GLY A 112 25.66 -19.60 -12.64
C GLY A 112 25.97 -19.16 -14.07
N ALA A 113 26.22 -17.87 -14.27
CA ALA A 113 26.58 -17.35 -15.58
C ALA A 113 28.00 -17.79 -15.99
N PRO A 114 28.27 -18.01 -17.29
CA PRO A 114 29.56 -18.52 -17.77
C PRO A 114 30.57 -17.38 -17.94
N TYR A 115 31.03 -16.83 -16.82
CA TYR A 115 31.89 -15.65 -16.78
C TYR A 115 33.17 -15.79 -17.61
N ASP A 116 33.76 -16.98 -17.64
CA ASP A 116 34.94 -17.34 -18.43
C ASP A 116 34.73 -17.14 -19.95
N ARG A 117 33.53 -17.45 -20.44
CA ARG A 117 33.15 -17.34 -21.86
C ARG A 117 32.64 -15.94 -22.25
N LEU A 118 32.41 -15.06 -21.27
CA LEU A 118 31.89 -13.72 -21.48
C LEU A 118 32.98 -12.66 -21.67
N ALA A 119 34.22 -12.93 -21.27
CA ALA A 119 35.32 -11.94 -21.25
C ALA A 119 35.56 -11.24 -22.60
N GLY A 120 35.54 -11.99 -23.71
CA GLY A 120 35.73 -11.43 -25.06
C GLY A 120 34.60 -10.48 -25.48
N ARG A 121 33.35 -10.87 -25.20
CA ARG A 121 32.15 -10.06 -25.49
C ARG A 121 32.13 -8.79 -24.66
N ALA A 122 32.38 -8.94 -23.35
CA ALA A 122 32.51 -7.83 -22.41
C ALA A 122 33.59 -6.83 -22.85
N ARG A 123 34.76 -7.32 -23.30
CA ARG A 123 35.83 -6.45 -23.81
C ARG A 123 35.39 -5.64 -25.02
N THR A 124 34.67 -6.23 -25.96
CA THR A 124 34.13 -5.53 -27.14
C THR A 124 33.16 -4.41 -26.73
N LEU A 125 32.23 -4.70 -25.81
CA LEU A 125 31.27 -3.72 -25.29
C LEU A 125 31.98 -2.56 -24.57
N VAL A 126 32.88 -2.86 -23.63
CA VAL A 126 33.60 -1.85 -22.84
C VAL A 126 34.48 -0.96 -23.72
N ARG A 127 35.25 -1.56 -24.65
CA ARG A 127 36.08 -0.80 -25.60
C ARG A 127 35.25 0.07 -26.53
N PHE A 128 34.04 -0.36 -26.91
CA PHE A 128 33.14 0.46 -27.70
C PHE A 128 32.66 1.68 -26.89
N LEU A 129 32.22 1.48 -25.65
CA LEU A 129 31.72 2.55 -24.79
C LEU A 129 32.81 3.56 -24.40
N LEU A 130 34.02 3.08 -24.11
CA LEU A 130 35.19 3.94 -23.85
C LEU A 130 35.52 4.83 -25.06
N ARG A 131 35.58 4.25 -26.27
CA ARG A 131 35.84 5.00 -27.52
C ARG A 131 34.76 6.04 -27.85
N ARG A 132 33.54 5.82 -27.37
CA ARG A 132 32.39 6.71 -27.58
C ARG A 132 32.15 7.67 -26.42
N GLU A 133 32.99 7.61 -25.38
CA GLU A 133 32.86 8.39 -24.14
C GLU A 133 31.47 8.27 -23.49
N ARG A 134 30.92 7.04 -23.47
CA ARG A 134 29.58 6.75 -22.92
C ARG A 134 29.68 6.17 -21.52
N PHE A 135 29.44 7.01 -20.52
CA PHE A 135 29.59 6.68 -19.08
C PHE A 135 28.30 6.85 -18.25
N GLY A 136 27.13 6.85 -18.92
CA GLY A 136 25.83 7.06 -18.26
C GLY A 136 25.44 5.97 -17.27
N GLU A 137 26.00 4.76 -17.39
CA GLU A 137 25.73 3.60 -16.54
C GLU A 137 27.03 3.15 -15.86
N PRO A 138 27.52 3.85 -14.82
CA PRO A 138 28.85 3.61 -14.26
C PRO A 138 29.00 2.22 -13.65
N PHE A 139 28.00 1.75 -12.90
CA PHE A 139 28.07 0.45 -12.21
C PHE A 139 27.92 -0.75 -13.16
N PRO A 140 26.95 -0.76 -14.11
CA PRO A 140 26.92 -1.78 -15.16
C PRO A 140 28.20 -1.80 -15.99
N LEU A 141 28.75 -0.64 -16.35
CA LEU A 141 30.01 -0.56 -17.08
C LEU A 141 31.18 -1.15 -16.28
N LEU A 142 31.28 -0.85 -14.98
CA LEU A 142 32.35 -1.38 -14.12
C LEU A 142 32.19 -2.90 -13.85
N ALA A 143 30.95 -3.40 -13.74
CA ALA A 143 30.68 -4.84 -13.65
C ALA A 143 31.13 -5.58 -14.92
N VAL A 144 30.80 -5.05 -16.11
CA VAL A 144 31.23 -5.63 -17.40
C VAL A 144 32.73 -5.41 -17.64
N ALA A 145 33.34 -4.33 -17.13
CA ALA A 145 34.79 -4.14 -17.16
C ALA A 145 35.54 -5.22 -16.37
N GLY A 146 34.99 -5.65 -15.23
CA GLY A 146 35.50 -6.78 -14.44
C GLY A 146 35.56 -8.09 -15.21
N LEU A 147 34.57 -8.35 -16.07
CA LEU A 147 34.60 -9.49 -17.00
C LEU A 147 35.70 -9.37 -18.05
N ALA A 148 35.98 -8.14 -18.51
CA ALA A 148 36.93 -7.87 -19.59
C ALA A 148 38.39 -7.75 -19.12
N GLY A 149 38.61 -7.61 -17.81
CA GLY A 149 39.90 -7.24 -17.20
C GLY A 149 40.29 -5.79 -17.50
N LEU A 150 39.31 -4.88 -17.52
CA LEU A 150 39.49 -3.45 -17.87
C LEU A 150 39.17 -2.50 -16.71
N ASP A 151 39.16 -3.01 -15.48
CA ASP A 151 38.77 -2.32 -14.25
C ASP A 151 39.48 -0.98 -14.08
N ALA A 152 40.82 -0.97 -14.10
CA ALA A 152 41.61 0.23 -13.84
C ALA A 152 41.38 1.32 -14.90
N GLU A 153 41.25 0.94 -16.18
CA GLU A 153 40.99 1.87 -17.27
C GLU A 153 39.60 2.50 -17.14
N VAL A 154 38.57 1.70 -16.82
CA VAL A 154 37.20 2.17 -16.65
C VAL A 154 37.06 3.00 -15.38
N ALA A 155 37.59 2.53 -14.24
CA ALA A 155 37.54 3.25 -12.97
C ALA A 155 38.15 4.63 -13.10
N GLY A 156 39.34 4.76 -13.71
CA GLY A 156 39.99 6.07 -13.92
C GLY A 156 39.16 7.04 -14.78
N ARG A 157 38.34 6.53 -15.71
CA ARG A 157 37.40 7.35 -16.49
C ARG A 157 36.15 7.72 -15.69
N LEU A 158 35.64 6.80 -14.89
CA LEU A 158 34.41 7.01 -14.12
C LEU A 158 34.62 7.95 -12.93
N THR A 159 35.78 7.92 -12.27
CA THR A 159 36.06 8.76 -11.09
C THR A 159 36.38 10.21 -11.46
N ALA A 160 36.78 10.48 -12.71
CA ALA A 160 37.10 11.82 -13.17
C ALA A 160 35.91 12.79 -13.01
N GLY A 161 36.10 13.86 -12.23
CA GLY A 161 35.09 14.88 -12.00
C GLY A 161 33.95 14.49 -11.05
N ARG A 162 34.03 13.32 -10.39
CA ARG A 162 33.06 12.90 -9.36
C ARG A 162 33.49 13.37 -7.97
N GLY A 163 32.50 13.60 -7.10
CA GLY A 163 32.75 13.90 -5.70
C GLY A 163 33.24 12.67 -4.92
N PRO A 164 33.92 12.87 -3.78
CA PRO A 164 34.63 11.80 -3.06
C PRO A 164 33.73 10.66 -2.59
N LEU A 165 32.47 10.94 -2.19
CA LEU A 165 31.55 9.87 -1.76
C LEU A 165 31.22 8.92 -2.92
N ALA A 166 30.97 9.48 -4.11
CA ALA A 166 30.68 8.70 -5.31
C ALA A 166 31.91 7.94 -5.84
N VAL A 167 33.10 8.50 -5.68
CA VAL A 167 34.37 7.82 -6.00
C VAL A 167 34.57 6.62 -5.08
N THR A 168 34.38 6.81 -3.77
CA THR A 168 34.53 5.74 -2.77
C THR A 168 33.58 4.56 -3.05
N GLU A 169 32.33 4.82 -3.45
CA GLU A 169 31.40 3.75 -3.82
C GLU A 169 31.90 2.95 -5.04
N LEU A 170 32.43 3.64 -6.06
CA LEU A 170 33.00 2.99 -7.25
C LEU A 170 34.22 2.14 -6.93
N GLU A 171 35.03 2.57 -5.95
CA GLU A 171 36.25 1.87 -5.52
C GLU A 171 35.97 0.58 -4.73
N LEU A 172 34.75 0.39 -4.21
CA LEU A 172 34.35 -0.88 -3.60
C LEU A 172 34.22 -2.02 -4.61
N LEU A 173 33.68 -1.71 -5.80
CA LEU A 173 33.35 -2.72 -6.80
C LEU A 173 34.57 -3.55 -7.23
N PRO A 174 35.75 -2.97 -7.51
CA PRO A 174 36.96 -3.73 -7.83
C PRO A 174 37.33 -4.79 -6.79
N GLY A 175 37.03 -4.57 -5.50
CA GLY A 175 37.28 -5.52 -4.42
C GLY A 175 36.32 -6.71 -4.38
N TRP A 176 35.24 -6.68 -5.16
CA TRP A 176 34.27 -7.76 -5.26
C TRP A 176 34.50 -8.63 -6.49
N ASP A 177 34.04 -9.88 -6.44
CA ASP A 177 33.97 -10.74 -7.62
C ASP A 177 32.83 -10.32 -8.56
N VAL A 178 32.89 -10.80 -9.81
CA VAL A 178 31.92 -10.45 -10.86
C VAL A 178 30.46 -10.67 -10.45
N PRO A 179 30.06 -11.79 -9.80
CA PRO A 179 28.68 -11.97 -9.35
C PRO A 179 28.18 -10.85 -8.42
N ARG A 180 28.98 -10.43 -7.45
CA ARG A 180 28.63 -9.37 -6.50
C ARG A 180 28.57 -8.00 -7.19
N ARG A 181 29.46 -7.72 -8.14
CA ARG A 181 29.40 -6.50 -8.95
C ARG A 181 28.14 -6.46 -9.82
N ALA A 182 27.78 -7.58 -10.44
CA ALA A 182 26.57 -7.68 -11.25
C ALA A 182 25.32 -7.49 -10.40
N LEU A 183 25.29 -8.03 -9.16
CA LEU A 183 24.23 -7.79 -8.18
C LEU A 183 24.10 -6.31 -7.83
N PHE A 184 25.22 -5.64 -7.52
CA PHE A 184 25.22 -4.21 -7.24
C PHE A 184 24.69 -3.40 -8.44
N ALA A 185 25.22 -3.68 -9.63
CA ALA A 185 24.82 -3.02 -10.87
C ALA A 185 23.35 -3.23 -11.21
N GLU A 186 22.80 -4.42 -10.98
CA GLU A 186 21.37 -4.69 -11.18
C GLU A 186 20.49 -3.83 -10.28
N SER A 187 20.88 -3.64 -9.02
CA SER A 187 20.11 -2.84 -8.06
C SER A 187 19.99 -1.35 -8.39
N VAL A 188 20.82 -0.86 -9.32
CA VAL A 188 20.83 0.53 -9.78
C VAL A 188 20.30 0.69 -11.21
N CYS A 189 19.90 -0.41 -11.86
CA CYS A 189 19.36 -0.44 -13.21
C CYS A 189 17.85 -0.20 -13.30
N GLU A 190 17.15 -0.04 -12.18
CA GLU A 190 15.69 0.16 -12.11
C GLU A 190 15.18 1.30 -13.01
N ARG A 191 16.02 2.30 -13.32
CA ARG A 191 15.67 3.43 -14.19
C ARG A 191 15.86 3.15 -15.69
N SER A 192 16.39 1.98 -16.08
CA SER A 192 16.60 1.62 -17.48
C SER A 192 15.29 1.08 -18.09
N TYR A 193 14.92 1.59 -19.26
CA TYR A 193 13.65 1.27 -19.91
C TYR A 193 13.47 -0.22 -20.19
N ASN A 194 14.53 -0.96 -20.54
CA ASN A 194 14.43 -2.40 -20.83
C ASN A 194 14.80 -3.29 -19.64
N ALA A 195 15.10 -2.72 -18.47
CA ALA A 195 15.43 -3.53 -17.31
C ALA A 195 14.20 -4.30 -16.82
N SER A 196 14.42 -5.55 -16.42
CA SER A 196 13.44 -6.30 -15.64
C SER A 196 13.22 -5.64 -14.27
N PRO A 197 12.07 -5.87 -13.60
CA PRO A 197 11.84 -5.40 -12.25
C PRO A 197 12.98 -5.84 -11.32
N PRO A 198 13.37 -5.02 -10.32
CA PRO A 198 14.42 -5.36 -9.36
C PRO A 198 14.22 -6.77 -8.78
N LEU A 199 15.32 -7.48 -8.53
CA LEU A 199 15.23 -8.79 -7.88
C LEU A 199 14.44 -8.68 -6.55
N PRO A 200 13.51 -9.60 -6.26
CA PRO A 200 12.69 -9.52 -5.04
C PRO A 200 13.51 -9.50 -3.74
N ASP A 201 14.70 -10.12 -3.76
CA ASP A 201 15.63 -10.24 -2.64
C ASP A 201 16.88 -9.35 -2.78
N VAL A 202 16.84 -8.35 -3.68
CA VAL A 202 18.02 -7.53 -4.00
C VAL A 202 18.55 -6.83 -2.76
N ARG A 203 17.69 -6.35 -1.87
CA ARG A 203 18.07 -5.55 -0.71
C ARG A 203 18.75 -6.38 0.37
N GLU A 204 18.23 -7.57 0.64
CA GLU A 204 18.83 -8.57 1.53
C GLU A 204 20.22 -8.95 1.04
N ARG A 205 20.35 -9.19 -0.28
CA ARG A 205 21.63 -9.57 -0.89
C ARG A 205 22.63 -8.41 -0.92
N LEU A 206 22.19 -7.18 -1.16
CA LEU A 206 23.03 -5.98 -1.04
C LEU A 206 23.52 -5.77 0.39
N ALA A 207 22.65 -5.97 1.38
CA ALA A 207 23.00 -5.85 2.80
C ALA A 207 24.08 -6.87 3.20
N ALA A 208 24.15 -8.01 2.52
CA ALA A 208 25.16 -9.04 2.72
C ALA A 208 26.48 -8.81 1.95
N LEU A 209 26.59 -7.76 1.14
CA LEU A 209 27.82 -7.47 0.39
C LEU A 209 28.97 -7.08 1.34
N PRO A 210 30.17 -7.69 1.22
CA PRO A 210 31.29 -7.39 2.08
C PRO A 210 31.67 -5.90 2.04
N GLY A 211 31.73 -5.27 3.21
CA GLY A 211 32.12 -3.87 3.37
C GLY A 211 31.04 -2.84 3.01
N TYR A 212 29.92 -3.23 2.39
CA TYR A 212 28.92 -2.26 1.93
C TYR A 212 28.15 -1.61 3.09
N ALA A 213 27.83 -2.36 4.15
CA ALA A 213 27.19 -1.80 5.35
C ALA A 213 28.07 -0.74 6.05
N VAL A 214 29.38 -0.98 6.12
CA VAL A 214 30.36 -0.01 6.66
C VAL A 214 30.40 1.23 5.79
N PHE A 215 30.53 1.06 4.47
CA PHE A 215 30.48 2.17 3.51
C PHE A 215 29.21 3.01 3.64
N VAL A 216 28.05 2.37 3.82
CA VAL A 216 26.76 3.06 3.97
C VAL A 216 26.77 3.97 5.19
N ARG A 217 27.27 3.48 6.33
CA ARG A 217 27.41 4.28 7.54
C ARG A 217 28.38 5.44 7.32
N ASP A 218 29.59 5.16 6.83
CA ASP A 218 30.63 6.16 6.60
C ASP A 218 30.16 7.25 5.64
N THR A 219 29.39 6.88 4.60
CA THR A 219 28.82 7.82 3.63
C THR A 219 27.84 8.80 4.27
N LEU A 220 26.94 8.28 5.13
CA LEU A 220 25.95 9.11 5.81
C LEU A 220 26.60 10.00 6.89
N GLU A 221 27.57 9.47 7.63
CA GLU A 221 28.36 10.24 8.59
C GLU A 221 29.17 11.35 7.90
N ALA A 222 29.80 11.06 6.76
CA ALA A 222 30.54 12.04 5.97
C ALA A 222 29.62 13.13 5.36
N ALA A 223 28.40 12.74 4.95
CA ALA A 223 27.40 13.70 4.48
C ALA A 223 26.92 14.62 5.63
N ASP A 224 26.64 14.09 6.82
CA ASP A 224 26.28 14.85 8.02
C ASP A 224 27.42 15.82 8.38
N ALA A 225 28.65 15.32 8.50
CA ALA A 225 29.83 16.12 8.80
C ALA A 225 30.05 17.27 7.82
N ARG A 226 29.84 17.05 6.51
CA ARG A 226 29.94 18.10 5.51
C ARG A 226 28.88 19.18 5.69
N VAL A 227 27.63 18.80 5.98
CA VAL A 227 26.54 19.74 6.23
C VAL A 227 26.80 20.53 7.52
N VAL A 228 27.28 19.88 8.57
CA VAL A 228 27.70 20.52 9.83
C VAL A 228 28.80 21.55 9.57
N ALA A 229 29.85 21.20 8.81
CA ALA A 229 30.93 22.11 8.47
C ALA A 229 30.46 23.34 7.65
N ILE A 230 29.47 23.18 6.77
CA ILE A 230 28.83 24.30 6.07
C ILE A 230 28.11 25.23 7.05
N HIS A 231 27.39 24.67 8.04
CA HIS A 231 26.69 25.46 9.07
C HIS A 231 27.65 26.12 10.06
N ALA A 232 28.78 25.50 10.35
CA ALA A 232 29.86 26.07 11.16
C ALA A 232 30.66 27.17 10.41
N GLY A 233 30.47 27.32 9.10
CA GLY A 233 31.23 28.27 8.27
C GLY A 233 32.65 27.80 7.89
N GLU A 234 32.99 26.54 8.21
CA GLU A 234 34.26 25.91 7.84
C GLU A 234 34.32 25.59 6.34
N LEU A 235 33.16 25.28 5.74
CA LEU A 235 32.99 25.12 4.30
C LEU A 235 32.10 26.24 3.73
N PRO A 236 32.41 26.78 2.54
CA PRO A 236 31.63 27.86 1.97
C PRO A 236 30.23 27.39 1.57
N TYR A 237 29.21 28.09 2.05
CA TYR A 237 27.84 27.87 1.63
C TYR A 237 27.62 28.31 0.17
N LYS A 238 27.17 27.38 -0.67
CA LYS A 238 26.66 27.64 -2.02
C LYS A 238 25.31 26.95 -2.17
N ALA A 239 24.29 27.71 -2.54
CA ALA A 239 22.92 27.21 -2.65
C ALA A 239 22.85 26.00 -3.59
N ASP A 240 22.32 24.88 -3.08
CA ASP A 240 22.15 23.61 -3.78
C ASP A 240 23.45 22.98 -4.35
N LYS A 241 24.61 23.32 -3.78
CA LYS A 241 25.92 22.86 -4.24
C LYS A 241 26.75 22.15 -3.17
N ALA A 242 26.15 21.71 -2.06
CA ALA A 242 26.86 20.95 -1.02
C ALA A 242 27.36 19.58 -1.52
N PHE A 243 26.70 19.02 -2.55
CA PHE A 243 27.02 17.70 -3.10
C PHE A 243 26.91 17.68 -4.62
N ALA A 244 27.85 16.99 -5.28
CA ALA A 244 27.79 16.73 -6.72
C ALA A 244 26.70 15.69 -7.05
N GLU A 245 26.30 15.59 -8.32
CA GLU A 245 25.17 14.72 -8.72
C GLU A 245 25.38 13.25 -8.33
N GLY A 246 26.57 12.70 -8.59
CA GLY A 246 26.89 11.32 -8.21
C GLY A 246 26.88 11.11 -6.68
N GLU A 247 27.23 12.13 -5.88
CA GLU A 247 27.20 12.01 -4.42
C GLU A 247 25.76 11.97 -3.90
N LYS A 248 24.83 12.72 -4.51
CA LYS A 248 23.41 12.72 -4.11
C LYS A 248 22.80 11.32 -4.25
N GLU A 249 23.04 10.66 -5.39
CA GLU A 249 22.55 9.31 -5.63
C GLU A 249 23.20 8.29 -4.68
N THR A 250 24.49 8.47 -4.38
CA THR A 250 25.24 7.63 -3.43
C THR A 250 24.66 7.73 -2.02
N ILE A 251 24.40 8.96 -1.54
CA ILE A 251 23.75 9.20 -0.25
C ILE A 251 22.33 8.62 -0.23
N GLY A 252 21.57 8.76 -1.33
CA GLY A 252 20.24 8.16 -1.47
C GLY A 252 20.25 6.63 -1.35
N ARG A 253 21.21 5.95 -2.00
CA ARG A 253 21.41 4.49 -1.87
C ARG A 253 21.79 4.10 -0.45
N ALA A 254 22.71 4.83 0.17
CA ALA A 254 23.13 4.57 1.55
C ALA A 254 21.97 4.73 2.54
N ALA A 255 21.21 5.83 2.45
CA ALA A 255 20.01 6.05 3.27
C ALA A 255 18.99 4.92 3.09
N ARG A 256 18.74 4.49 1.85
CA ARG A 256 17.79 3.40 1.55
C ARG A 256 18.20 2.08 2.19
N LEU A 257 19.48 1.70 2.11
CA LEU A 257 19.95 0.46 2.74
C LEU A 257 19.89 0.55 4.27
N ALA A 258 20.29 1.68 4.85
CA ALA A 258 20.24 1.87 6.31
C ALA A 258 18.80 1.82 6.85
N LEU A 259 17.84 2.41 6.13
CA LEU A 259 16.41 2.35 6.46
C LEU A 259 15.80 0.96 6.27
N PHE A 260 16.20 0.26 5.20
CA PHE A 260 15.79 -1.14 4.95
C PHE A 260 16.22 -2.03 6.12
N ARG A 261 17.44 -1.84 6.61
CA ARG A 261 18.02 -2.59 7.73
C ARG A 261 17.57 -2.10 9.11
N ASP A 262 16.80 -1.01 9.17
CA ASP A 262 16.37 -0.35 10.41
C ASP A 262 17.53 -0.14 11.40
N GLU A 263 18.64 0.40 10.89
CA GLU A 263 19.89 0.51 11.64
C GLU A 263 19.74 1.41 12.89
N PRO A 264 20.19 0.98 14.09
CA PRO A 264 19.91 1.68 15.35
C PRO A 264 20.61 3.04 15.49
N TRP A 265 21.71 3.27 14.75
CA TRP A 265 22.42 4.55 14.74
C TRP A 265 21.79 5.58 13.78
N LEU A 266 20.88 5.15 12.91
CA LEU A 266 20.33 5.98 11.85
C LEU A 266 19.40 7.10 12.33
N PRO A 267 18.46 6.90 13.28
CA PRO A 267 17.50 7.94 13.66
C PRO A 267 18.15 9.29 14.01
N ASP A 268 19.13 9.28 14.91
CA ASP A 268 19.82 10.49 15.38
C ASP A 268 20.62 11.16 14.26
N LEU A 269 21.30 10.37 13.42
CA LEU A 269 22.06 10.88 12.29
C LEU A 269 21.13 11.50 11.24
N LEU A 270 20.05 10.80 10.91
CA LEU A 270 19.10 11.22 9.90
C LEU A 270 18.43 12.52 10.31
N GLU A 271 17.99 12.67 11.57
CA GLU A 271 17.40 13.90 12.08
C GLU A 271 18.33 15.10 11.90
N ARG A 272 19.60 14.98 12.30
CA ARG A 272 20.60 16.05 12.14
C ARG A 272 20.84 16.39 10.67
N LEU A 273 21.07 15.37 9.85
CA LEU A 273 21.38 15.53 8.43
C LEU A 273 20.24 16.21 7.68
N VAL A 274 19.00 15.72 7.80
CA VAL A 274 17.86 16.30 7.05
C VAL A 274 17.51 17.70 7.54
N ARG A 275 17.64 17.99 8.84
CA ARG A 275 17.46 19.34 9.39
C ARG A 275 18.50 20.30 8.83
N GLY A 276 19.78 19.90 8.81
CA GLY A 276 20.87 20.71 8.25
C GLY A 276 20.73 20.94 6.75
N LEU A 277 20.22 19.94 6.00
CA LEU A 277 19.93 20.06 4.58
C LEU A 277 18.74 20.98 4.29
N ALA A 278 17.75 21.04 5.18
CA ALA A 278 16.48 21.74 4.97
C ALA A 278 16.55 23.27 5.02
N VAL A 279 17.62 23.84 5.56
CA VAL A 279 17.74 25.28 5.78
C VAL A 279 19.16 25.78 5.51
N ALA A 280 19.29 26.95 4.89
CA ALA A 280 20.58 27.63 4.75
C ALA A 280 21.14 28.04 6.13
N PRO A 281 22.48 28.11 6.29
CA PRO A 281 23.11 28.68 7.49
C PRO A 281 22.86 30.19 7.63
N THR A 282 22.36 30.84 6.58
CA THR A 282 22.03 32.27 6.54
C THR A 282 20.50 32.48 6.55
N GLN A 283 20.05 33.73 6.42
CA GLN A 283 18.63 34.06 6.23
C GLN A 283 18.11 33.76 4.82
N ALA A 284 18.95 33.23 3.93
CA ALA A 284 18.56 32.90 2.57
C ALA A 284 17.43 31.85 2.54
N ARG A 285 16.51 32.00 1.59
CA ARG A 285 15.45 31.02 1.32
C ARG A 285 15.95 29.93 0.38
N THR A 286 17.14 29.40 0.65
CA THR A 286 17.82 28.36 -0.12
C THR A 286 18.28 27.24 0.83
N LEU A 287 18.86 26.18 0.27
CA LEU A 287 19.24 24.96 1.00
C LEU A 287 20.66 24.52 0.60
N PRO A 288 21.43 23.86 1.46
CA PRO A 288 22.71 23.23 1.09
C PRO A 288 22.57 22.22 -0.06
N SER A 289 21.57 21.34 -0.01
CA SER A 289 21.23 20.47 -1.14
C SER A 289 19.77 19.99 -1.10
N GLN A 290 18.98 20.42 -2.07
CA GLN A 290 17.63 19.90 -2.30
C GLN A 290 17.68 18.46 -2.80
N GLY A 291 18.65 18.15 -3.66
CA GLY A 291 18.81 16.82 -4.25
C GLY A 291 19.03 15.72 -3.20
N VAL A 292 19.93 15.93 -2.23
CA VAL A 292 20.13 14.98 -1.12
C VAL A 292 18.89 14.86 -0.26
N LEU A 293 18.26 15.98 0.10
CA LEU A 293 17.03 15.97 0.90
C LEU A 293 15.91 15.15 0.24
N PHE A 294 15.75 15.27 -1.08
CA PHE A 294 14.74 14.50 -1.82
C PHE A 294 15.14 13.04 -2.06
N GLU A 295 16.42 12.73 -2.26
CA GLU A 295 16.89 11.34 -2.30
C GLU A 295 16.67 10.62 -0.96
N ILE A 296 16.95 11.28 0.17
CA ILE A 296 16.61 10.76 1.50
C ILE A 296 15.10 10.59 1.65
N ALA A 297 14.31 11.60 1.28
CA ALA A 297 12.86 11.50 1.41
C ALA A 297 12.25 10.39 0.52
N ARG A 298 12.84 10.07 -0.64
CA ARG A 298 12.48 8.90 -1.45
C ARG A 298 12.89 7.60 -0.76
N ALA A 299 14.08 7.54 -0.19
CA ALA A 299 14.51 6.38 0.59
C ALA A 299 13.59 6.10 1.80
N VAL A 300 13.09 7.15 2.46
CA VAL A 300 12.08 7.06 3.54
C VAL A 300 10.70 6.69 2.99
N GLU A 301 10.36 7.06 1.75
CA GLU A 301 9.13 6.58 1.10
C GLU A 301 9.21 5.08 0.80
N ASP A 302 10.36 4.58 0.38
CA ASP A 302 10.61 3.16 0.10
C ASP A 302 10.64 2.31 1.39
N HIS A 303 11.28 2.83 2.45
CA HIS A 303 11.46 2.14 3.73
C HIS A 303 11.14 3.07 4.92
N PRO A 304 9.87 3.44 5.14
CA PRO A 304 9.49 4.36 6.20
C PRO A 304 9.74 3.75 7.58
N THR A 305 10.17 4.60 8.52
CA THR A 305 10.18 4.33 9.97
C THR A 305 9.57 5.53 10.72
N PRO A 306 8.97 5.34 11.90
CA PRO A 306 8.38 6.45 12.68
C PRO A 306 9.37 7.60 12.95
N GLU A 307 10.63 7.29 13.19
CA GLU A 307 11.72 8.22 13.43
C GLU A 307 12.06 9.01 12.17
N ALA A 308 12.16 8.33 11.02
CA ALA A 308 12.43 8.99 9.75
C ALA A 308 11.29 9.92 9.30
N VAL A 309 10.03 9.52 9.52
CA VAL A 309 8.87 10.41 9.30
C VAL A 309 8.97 11.65 10.18
N SER A 310 9.33 11.48 11.45
CA SER A 310 9.50 12.59 12.40
C SER A 310 10.63 13.52 11.98
N ALA A 311 11.78 12.98 11.55
CA ALA A 311 12.91 13.74 11.03
C ALA A 311 12.53 14.57 9.78
N LEU A 312 11.81 13.98 8.81
CA LEU A 312 11.34 14.71 7.62
C LEU A 312 10.32 15.80 7.96
N ARG A 313 9.46 15.60 8.96
CA ARG A 313 8.54 16.63 9.45
C ARG A 313 9.30 17.80 10.07
N ALA A 314 10.28 17.50 10.93
CA ALA A 314 11.13 18.53 11.53
C ALA A 314 11.90 19.33 10.46
N ALA A 315 12.46 18.65 9.45
CA ALA A 315 13.07 19.28 8.29
C ALA A 315 12.07 20.17 7.52
N ARG A 316 10.87 19.67 7.26
CA ARG A 316 9.82 20.43 6.57
C ARG A 316 9.48 21.72 7.34
N ASP A 317 9.38 21.67 8.67
CA ASP A 317 8.98 22.82 9.48
C ASP A 317 10.04 23.93 9.54
N VAL A 318 11.33 23.58 9.45
CA VAL A 318 12.42 24.56 9.36
C VAL A 318 12.66 25.07 7.93
N THR A 319 12.10 24.40 6.92
CA THR A 319 12.33 24.74 5.50
C THR A 319 11.68 26.07 5.13
N ARG A 320 12.49 27.05 4.70
CA ARG A 320 12.02 28.37 4.26
C ARG A 320 11.68 28.46 2.77
N HIS A 321 12.18 27.52 1.96
CA HIS A 321 11.94 27.52 0.51
C HIS A 321 10.57 26.92 0.18
N ALA A 322 9.61 27.76 -0.24
CA ALA A 322 8.22 27.37 -0.44
C ALA A 322 8.02 26.16 -1.37
N GLY A 323 8.81 26.04 -2.44
CA GLY A 323 8.76 24.90 -3.35
C GLY A 323 9.19 23.58 -2.70
N VAL A 324 10.18 23.63 -1.80
CA VAL A 324 10.68 22.44 -1.10
C VAL A 324 9.66 22.04 -0.04
N SER A 325 9.12 22.98 0.74
CA SER A 325 8.06 22.69 1.72
C SER A 325 6.85 22.01 1.06
N LYS A 326 6.39 22.51 -0.09
CA LYS A 326 5.28 21.89 -0.86
C LYS A 326 5.63 20.49 -1.37
N GLN A 327 6.88 20.24 -1.75
CA GLN A 327 7.31 18.93 -2.19
C GLN A 327 7.40 17.94 -1.02
N LEU A 328 7.98 18.35 0.11
CA LEU A 328 8.02 17.55 1.34
C LEU A 328 6.61 17.21 1.83
N ASP A 329 5.66 18.16 1.79
CA ASP A 329 4.26 17.89 2.14
C ASP A 329 3.61 16.81 1.26
N ARG A 330 3.96 16.74 -0.03
CA ARG A 330 3.49 15.68 -0.94
C ARG A 330 4.15 14.34 -0.64
N MET A 331 5.46 14.32 -0.39
CA MET A 331 6.21 13.11 -0.08
C MET A 331 5.77 12.53 1.27
N LEU A 332 5.62 13.35 2.30
CA LEU A 332 5.15 12.94 3.63
C LEU A 332 3.79 12.22 3.57
N LYS A 333 2.87 12.65 2.71
CA LYS A 333 1.59 11.93 2.52
C LYS A 333 1.78 10.50 2.02
N ARG A 334 2.73 10.27 1.11
CA ARG A 334 3.03 8.93 0.58
C ARG A 334 3.80 8.08 1.59
N VAL A 335 4.79 8.68 2.26
CA VAL A 335 5.55 8.08 3.36
C VAL A 335 4.63 7.60 4.49
N GLU A 336 3.68 8.44 4.94
CA GLU A 336 2.72 8.05 5.99
C GLU A 336 1.82 6.89 5.57
N SER A 337 1.45 6.83 4.29
CA SER A 337 0.68 5.71 3.75
C SER A 337 1.50 4.43 3.73
N ALA A 338 2.74 4.49 3.21
CA ALA A 338 3.65 3.36 3.15
C ALA A 338 4.06 2.83 4.54
N LEU A 339 4.13 3.70 5.55
CA LEU A 339 4.42 3.29 6.94
C LEU A 339 3.37 2.32 7.49
N ALA A 340 2.10 2.48 7.10
CA ALA A 340 1.03 1.58 7.55
C ALA A 340 1.21 0.14 7.04
N ASP A 341 1.89 -0.03 5.92
CA ASP A 341 2.13 -1.33 5.29
C ASP A 341 3.39 -2.01 5.84
N ARG A 342 4.21 -1.31 6.66
CA ARG A 342 5.40 -1.82 7.34
C ARG A 342 5.14 -2.15 8.80
N VAL A 343 4.37 -3.21 9.02
CA VAL A 343 3.89 -3.62 10.36
C VAL A 343 5.04 -3.88 11.35
N GLU A 344 6.20 -4.31 10.86
CA GLU A 344 7.40 -4.58 11.66
C GLU A 344 8.02 -3.35 12.34
N VAL A 345 7.72 -2.13 11.86
CA VAL A 345 8.20 -0.87 12.45
C VAL A 345 7.09 0.10 12.82
N ALA A 346 5.89 -0.03 12.25
CA ALA A 346 4.77 0.88 12.49
C ALA A 346 4.36 0.98 13.96
N PHE A 347 4.56 -0.09 14.74
CA PHE A 347 4.20 -0.14 16.16
C PHE A 347 5.11 0.65 17.09
N ARG A 348 6.22 1.22 16.61
CA ARG A 348 7.03 2.20 17.37
C ARG A 348 6.43 3.61 17.38
N LEU A 349 5.29 3.84 16.72
CA LEU A 349 4.63 5.15 16.72
C LEU A 349 4.21 5.55 18.15
N PRO A 350 4.51 6.80 18.57
CA PRO A 350 4.10 7.28 19.89
C PRO A 350 2.58 7.49 19.94
N ASP A 351 2.00 7.33 21.13
CA ASP A 351 0.54 7.46 21.32
C ASP A 351 0.00 8.85 20.97
N GLY A 352 0.83 9.89 21.12
CA GLY A 352 0.47 11.27 20.85
C GLY A 352 -0.34 11.93 21.96
N ARG A 353 -0.41 11.33 23.17
CA ARG A 353 -1.01 11.96 24.34
C ARG A 353 -0.20 13.19 24.74
N VAL A 354 -0.90 14.30 24.96
CA VAL A 354 -0.29 15.55 25.42
C VAL A 354 -1.14 16.13 26.53
N ARG A 355 -0.49 16.56 27.62
CA ARG A 355 -1.11 17.39 28.66
C ARG A 355 -0.21 18.59 28.90
N GLN A 356 -0.74 19.79 28.69
CA GLN A 356 0.05 21.02 28.76
C GLN A 356 -0.73 22.15 29.42
N THR A 357 -0.13 22.75 30.44
CA THR A 357 -0.70 23.89 31.18
C THR A 357 -0.32 25.22 30.51
N LEU A 358 -1.31 26.10 30.32
CA LEU A 358 -1.20 27.42 29.71
C LEU A 358 -2.00 28.41 30.58
N GLY A 359 -1.31 29.06 31.51
CA GLY A 359 -1.94 29.85 32.57
C GLY A 359 -2.80 28.96 33.48
N GLU A 360 -4.04 29.35 33.71
CA GLU A 360 -5.02 28.59 34.52
C GLU A 360 -5.71 27.45 33.75
N HIS A 361 -5.35 27.26 32.48
CA HIS A 361 -6.01 26.29 31.60
C HIS A 361 -5.06 25.14 31.24
N THR A 362 -5.62 23.97 30.99
CA THR A 362 -4.87 22.79 30.54
C THR A 362 -5.40 22.32 29.18
N ALA A 363 -4.51 22.21 28.20
CA ALA A 363 -4.77 21.53 26.94
C ALA A 363 -4.50 20.02 27.11
N VAL A 364 -5.43 19.19 26.64
CA VAL A 364 -5.31 17.73 26.68
C VAL A 364 -5.59 17.16 25.29
N ILE A 365 -4.63 16.41 24.74
CA ILE A 365 -4.82 15.57 23.56
C ILE A 365 -5.06 14.14 24.06
N SER A 366 -6.31 13.65 23.95
CA SER A 366 -6.69 12.28 24.31
C SER A 366 -6.58 11.35 23.11
N THR A 367 -6.36 10.06 23.38
CA THR A 367 -6.22 8.97 22.39
C THR A 367 -7.06 7.73 22.75
N GLU A 368 -7.95 7.88 23.75
CA GLU A 368 -8.88 6.83 24.21
C GLU A 368 -10.08 6.61 23.27
N GLY A 369 -10.27 7.52 22.30
CA GLY A 369 -11.18 7.42 21.16
C GLY A 369 -10.46 7.96 19.93
N GLU A 370 -11.19 8.62 19.02
CA GLU A 370 -10.53 9.43 17.98
C GLU A 370 -9.71 10.54 18.66
N ALA A 371 -8.45 10.72 18.23
CA ALA A 371 -7.59 11.73 18.83
C ALA A 371 -8.22 13.14 18.76
N GLU A 372 -8.38 13.77 19.92
CA GLU A 372 -9.05 15.07 20.08
C GLU A 372 -8.29 16.02 21.02
N LEU A 373 -8.26 17.32 20.65
CA LEU A 373 -7.77 18.39 21.52
C LEU A 373 -8.92 18.96 22.33
N SER A 374 -8.80 18.89 23.65
CA SER A 374 -9.73 19.46 24.63
C SER A 374 -9.05 20.48 25.53
N TRP A 375 -9.85 21.38 26.11
CA TRP A 375 -9.40 22.43 27.01
C TRP A 375 -10.08 22.31 28.36
N TRP A 376 -9.34 22.55 29.43
CA TRP A 376 -9.79 22.33 30.79
C TRP A 376 -9.43 23.53 31.68
N HIS A 377 -10.24 23.79 32.69
CA HIS A 377 -9.96 24.71 33.79
C HIS A 377 -10.27 23.99 35.11
N GLY A 378 -9.23 23.60 35.85
CA GLY A 378 -9.36 22.56 36.87
C GLY A 378 -9.90 21.27 36.26
N ASP A 379 -10.96 20.70 36.85
CA ASP A 379 -11.63 19.48 36.38
C ASP A 379 -12.76 19.74 35.36
N ARG A 380 -12.98 21.00 34.97
CA ARG A 380 -14.06 21.36 34.04
C ARG A 380 -13.57 21.41 32.59
N ARG A 381 -14.13 20.55 31.73
CA ARG A 381 -13.94 20.61 30.27
C ARG A 381 -14.64 21.84 29.67
N LEU A 382 -13.96 22.53 28.78
CA LEU A 382 -14.41 23.72 28.07
C LEU A 382 -14.74 23.38 26.61
N LYS A 383 -15.78 24.03 26.05
CA LYS A 383 -16.26 23.77 24.67
C LYS A 383 -15.34 24.34 23.59
N THR A 384 -14.62 25.42 23.88
CA THR A 384 -13.76 26.10 22.91
C THR A 384 -12.43 26.50 23.54
N VAL A 385 -11.48 26.90 22.70
CA VAL A 385 -10.20 27.45 23.16
C VAL A 385 -10.48 28.69 24.02
N PRO A 386 -10.02 28.73 25.29
CA PRO A 386 -10.22 29.87 26.19
C PRO A 386 -9.72 31.18 25.58
N ALA A 387 -10.44 32.29 25.85
CA ALA A 387 -10.10 33.60 25.30
C ALA A 387 -8.71 34.10 25.74
N ALA A 388 -8.36 33.89 27.03
CA ALA A 388 -7.05 34.23 27.58
C ALA A 388 -5.93 33.50 26.84
N VAL A 389 -6.04 32.17 26.70
CA VAL A 389 -5.05 31.35 25.98
C VAL A 389 -4.94 31.75 24.51
N ARG A 390 -6.06 32.07 23.85
CA ARG A 390 -6.04 32.50 22.44
C ARG A 390 -5.29 33.82 22.25
N ARG A 391 -5.36 34.73 23.23
CA ARG A 391 -4.69 36.03 23.22
C ARG A 391 -3.21 35.92 23.60
N GLU A 392 -2.90 35.12 24.62
CA GLU A 392 -1.58 35.06 25.26
C GLU A 392 -0.68 33.97 24.68
N HIS A 393 -1.25 32.91 24.10
CA HIS A 393 -0.53 31.76 23.56
C HIS A 393 -1.04 31.31 22.16
N PRO A 394 -1.20 32.23 21.18
CA PRO A 394 -1.76 31.88 19.87
C PRO A 394 -0.94 30.84 19.10
N ASP A 395 0.38 30.91 19.17
CA ASP A 395 1.27 29.96 18.51
C ASP A 395 1.20 28.57 19.13
N GLU A 396 1.03 28.48 20.45
CA GLU A 396 0.90 27.20 21.14
C GLU A 396 -0.44 26.53 20.82
N VAL A 397 -1.53 27.30 20.71
CA VAL A 397 -2.82 26.79 20.23
C VAL A 397 -2.69 26.22 18.82
N LYS A 398 -1.94 26.88 17.94
CA LYS A 398 -1.68 26.39 16.58
C LYS A 398 -0.86 25.09 16.61
N ARG A 399 0.19 25.02 17.44
CA ARG A 399 1.02 23.83 17.65
C ARG A 399 0.19 22.65 18.16
N LEU A 400 -0.60 22.84 19.21
CA LEU A 400 -1.46 21.81 19.81
C LEU A 400 -2.52 21.27 18.84
N ARG A 401 -3.11 22.13 18.02
CA ARG A 401 -4.04 21.70 16.95
C ARG A 401 -3.35 20.83 15.92
N GLU A 402 -2.11 21.13 15.57
CA GLU A 402 -1.34 20.32 14.63
C GLU A 402 -0.92 18.98 15.26
N LEU A 403 -0.51 18.99 16.53
CA LEU A 403 -0.23 17.75 17.28
C LEU A 403 -1.46 16.83 17.35
N ALA A 404 -2.66 17.38 17.56
CA ALA A 404 -3.88 16.58 17.57
C ALA A 404 -4.19 15.94 16.20
N LYS A 405 -3.97 16.68 15.10
CA LYS A 405 -4.08 16.12 13.75
C LYS A 405 -3.04 15.03 13.49
N GLN A 406 -1.82 15.20 14.00
CA GLN A 406 -0.76 14.20 13.89
C GLN A 406 -1.11 12.95 14.70
N ALA A 407 -1.56 13.09 15.95
CA ALA A 407 -2.01 11.97 16.78
C ALA A 407 -3.12 11.17 16.07
N ARG A 408 -4.10 11.86 15.45
CA ARG A 408 -5.16 11.22 14.66
C ARG A 408 -4.60 10.42 13.47
N ARG A 409 -3.68 10.99 12.70
CA ARG A 409 -3.02 10.29 11.58
C ARG A 409 -2.25 9.06 12.06
N ARG A 410 -1.46 9.19 13.14
CA ARG A 410 -0.69 8.09 13.73
C ARG A 410 -1.61 6.95 14.17
N GLN A 411 -2.72 7.27 14.83
CA GLN A 411 -3.73 6.30 15.21
C GLN A 411 -4.32 5.58 13.98
N THR A 412 -4.64 6.30 12.90
CA THR A 412 -5.10 5.69 11.64
C THR A 412 -4.05 4.75 11.04
N THR A 413 -2.78 5.16 10.97
CA THR A 413 -1.67 4.32 10.50
C THR A 413 -1.53 3.06 11.35
N LEU A 414 -1.63 3.20 12.69
CA LEU A 414 -1.52 2.09 13.63
C LEU A 414 -2.65 1.08 13.46
N ILE A 415 -3.89 1.56 13.31
CA ILE A 415 -5.06 0.71 13.05
C ILE A 415 -4.88 -0.06 11.74
N ARG A 416 -4.42 0.59 10.66
CA ARG A 416 -4.14 -0.07 9.39
C ARG A 416 -3.06 -1.15 9.53
N ALA A 417 -1.98 -0.87 10.26
CA ALA A 417 -0.92 -1.84 10.52
C ALA A 417 -1.44 -3.04 11.33
N LEU A 418 -2.28 -2.80 12.34
CA LEU A 418 -2.96 -3.86 13.12
C LEU A 418 -3.83 -4.74 12.21
N GLU A 419 -4.65 -4.15 11.34
CA GLU A 419 -5.49 -4.87 10.37
C GLU A 419 -4.66 -5.67 9.36
N ALA A 420 -3.59 -5.07 8.81
CA ALA A 420 -2.67 -5.77 7.91
C ALA A 420 -2.05 -7.00 8.58
N GLY A 421 -1.78 -6.93 9.89
CA GLY A 421 -1.23 -8.03 10.68
C GLY A 421 -2.07 -9.31 10.74
N TYR A 422 -3.40 -9.27 10.49
CA TYR A 422 -4.24 -10.48 10.54
C TYR A 422 -3.82 -11.56 9.55
N ALA A 423 -3.48 -11.16 8.34
CA ALA A 423 -3.12 -12.06 7.24
C ALA A 423 -1.63 -12.44 7.24
N HIS A 424 -0.81 -11.88 8.14
CA HIS A 424 0.62 -12.18 8.18
C HIS A 424 0.90 -13.59 8.71
N GLU A 425 1.75 -14.35 8.02
CA GLU A 425 2.19 -15.67 8.53
C GLU A 425 3.21 -15.54 9.66
N VAL A 426 4.10 -14.53 9.59
CA VAL A 426 5.02 -14.20 10.69
C VAL A 426 4.32 -13.20 11.58
N THR A 427 4.20 -13.53 12.86
CA THR A 427 3.57 -12.67 13.84
C THR A 427 4.29 -11.31 13.90
N PRO A 428 3.58 -10.20 13.66
CA PRO A 428 4.15 -8.87 13.82
C PRO A 428 4.67 -8.61 15.25
N PRO A 429 5.57 -7.63 15.45
CA PRO A 429 6.15 -7.33 16.76
C PRO A 429 5.18 -6.53 17.64
N TYR A 430 3.99 -7.09 17.91
CA TYR A 430 2.92 -6.43 18.66
C TYR A 430 3.34 -6.00 20.08
N ARG A 431 4.36 -6.63 20.65
CA ARG A 431 4.96 -6.25 21.94
C ARG A 431 5.47 -4.81 21.99
N GLN A 432 5.78 -4.21 20.83
CA GLN A 432 6.10 -2.77 20.76
C GLN A 432 4.93 -1.87 21.20
N LEU A 433 3.71 -2.41 21.27
CA LEU A 433 2.51 -1.71 21.75
C LEU A 433 2.27 -1.86 23.25
N GLU A 434 3.17 -2.50 24.01
CA GLU A 434 3.05 -2.56 25.47
C GLU A 434 3.01 -1.14 26.07
N GLY A 435 2.03 -0.90 26.95
CA GLY A 435 1.77 0.44 27.50
C GLY A 435 1.12 1.42 26.52
N HIS A 436 0.88 1.04 25.26
CA HIS A 436 0.18 1.89 24.30
C HIS A 436 -1.34 1.81 24.51
N PRO A 437 -2.07 2.94 24.61
CA PRO A 437 -3.52 2.98 24.89
C PRO A 437 -4.43 2.25 23.89
N ILE A 438 -3.89 1.92 22.71
CA ILE A 438 -4.60 1.14 21.71
C ILE A 438 -4.64 -0.33 22.12
N ALA A 439 -3.56 -0.85 22.72
CA ALA A 439 -3.42 -2.25 23.04
C ALA A 439 -4.39 -2.65 24.16
N ASP A 440 -4.60 -1.77 25.14
CA ASP A 440 -5.50 -1.98 26.29
C ASP A 440 -6.97 -2.20 25.88
N ARG A 441 -7.35 -1.74 24.69
CA ARG A 441 -8.73 -1.82 24.16
C ARG A 441 -8.92 -2.93 23.13
N LEU A 442 -7.88 -3.72 22.88
CA LEU A 442 -7.88 -4.83 21.94
C LEU A 442 -7.83 -6.17 22.67
N ILE A 443 -8.42 -7.17 22.03
CA ILE A 443 -8.35 -8.56 22.45
C ILE A 443 -7.10 -9.18 21.81
N TRP A 444 -6.29 -9.83 22.62
CA TRP A 444 -5.01 -10.44 22.25
C TRP A 444 -5.02 -11.93 22.56
N ASP A 445 -4.41 -12.71 21.67
CA ASP A 445 -4.15 -14.13 21.83
C ASP A 445 -2.72 -14.30 22.35
N PHE A 446 -2.56 -14.95 23.51
CA PHE A 446 -1.26 -15.27 24.11
C PHE A 446 -0.99 -16.78 24.06
N GLU A 447 0.17 -17.18 23.59
CA GLU A 447 0.57 -18.59 23.55
C GLU A 447 1.09 -19.02 24.93
N MET A 448 0.24 -19.67 25.72
CA MET A 448 0.56 -20.08 27.09
C MET A 448 1.47 -21.33 27.12
N SER A 449 1.38 -22.14 26.07
CA SER A 449 2.27 -23.27 25.76
C SER A 449 2.14 -23.56 24.26
N PRO A 450 3.08 -24.29 23.63
CA PRO A 450 3.07 -24.50 22.17
C PRO A 450 1.71 -24.96 21.64
N GLY A 451 1.08 -24.13 20.80
CA GLY A 451 -0.23 -24.38 20.19
C GLY A 451 -1.45 -24.08 21.07
N VAL A 452 -1.26 -23.75 22.35
CA VAL A 452 -2.35 -23.43 23.29
C VAL A 452 -2.43 -21.91 23.50
N TRP A 453 -3.47 -21.32 22.92
CA TRP A 453 -3.71 -19.89 22.93
C TRP A 453 -4.79 -19.51 23.95
N ARG A 454 -4.58 -18.40 24.66
CA ARG A 454 -5.57 -17.78 25.55
C ARG A 454 -5.81 -16.34 25.15
N SER A 455 -7.09 -16.01 24.98
CA SER A 455 -7.54 -14.67 24.64
C SER A 455 -7.70 -13.81 25.89
N GLU A 456 -7.17 -12.59 25.89
CA GLU A 456 -7.37 -11.60 26.95
C GLU A 456 -7.54 -10.17 26.40
N LEU A 457 -8.25 -9.33 27.15
CA LEU A 457 -8.35 -7.90 26.85
C LEU A 457 -7.11 -7.18 27.39
N GLY A 458 -6.43 -6.41 26.53
CA GLY A 458 -5.22 -5.68 26.87
C GLY A 458 -3.93 -6.52 26.81
N MET A 459 -2.79 -5.85 26.74
CA MET A 459 -1.49 -6.52 26.61
C MET A 459 -0.88 -6.86 27.98
N ASN A 460 -1.54 -7.75 28.72
CA ASN A 460 -1.29 -7.96 30.15
C ASN A 460 -0.40 -9.18 30.48
N VAL A 461 -0.18 -10.09 29.54
CA VAL A 461 0.64 -11.30 29.76
C VAL A 461 2.05 -11.07 29.23
N PRO A 462 3.10 -10.98 30.07
CA PRO A 462 4.47 -10.71 29.60
C PRO A 462 5.13 -11.96 28.97
N ASP A 463 6.21 -11.74 28.22
CA ASP A 463 7.21 -12.75 27.81
C ASP A 463 6.72 -14.00 27.07
N VAL A 464 5.54 -13.95 26.44
CA VAL A 464 5.01 -15.03 25.59
C VAL A 464 4.72 -14.54 24.16
N PRO A 465 4.70 -15.42 23.15
CA PRO A 465 4.22 -15.07 21.82
C PRO A 465 2.79 -14.51 21.90
N VAL A 466 2.55 -13.40 21.20
CA VAL A 466 1.27 -12.70 21.21
C VAL A 466 0.85 -12.40 19.78
N ARG A 467 -0.43 -12.59 19.47
CA ARG A 467 -1.02 -12.21 18.18
C ARG A 467 -2.34 -11.48 18.40
N LEU A 468 -2.77 -10.72 17.40
CA LEU A 468 -4.08 -10.09 17.44
C LEU A 468 -5.19 -11.15 17.34
N TRP A 469 -6.14 -11.12 18.28
CA TRP A 469 -7.28 -12.05 18.29
C TRP A 469 -8.19 -11.79 17.08
N HIS A 470 -8.70 -12.87 16.48
CA HIS A 470 -9.58 -12.84 15.32
C HIS A 470 -10.69 -13.88 15.44
N PRO A 471 -11.97 -13.55 15.15
CA PRO A 471 -13.08 -14.49 15.35
C PRO A 471 -12.98 -15.78 14.52
N ALA A 472 -12.34 -15.75 13.35
CA ALA A 472 -12.09 -16.95 12.55
C ALA A 472 -11.15 -17.99 13.21
N ARG A 473 -10.47 -17.64 14.33
CA ARG A 473 -9.67 -18.57 15.13
C ARG A 473 -10.35 -19.00 16.43
N ALA A 474 -11.51 -18.43 16.73
CA ALA A 474 -12.22 -18.61 17.99
C ALA A 474 -13.48 -19.47 17.77
N THR A 475 -13.97 -20.11 18.84
CA THR A 475 -15.25 -20.83 18.76
C THR A 475 -16.42 -19.83 18.75
N PRO A 476 -17.61 -20.22 18.25
CA PRO A 476 -18.80 -19.37 18.33
C PRO A 476 -19.14 -18.90 19.75
N GLU A 477 -18.90 -19.74 20.76
CA GLU A 477 -19.11 -19.42 22.18
C GLU A 477 -18.13 -18.35 22.66
N GLU A 478 -16.86 -18.46 22.29
CA GLU A 478 -15.84 -17.47 22.64
C GLU A 478 -16.12 -16.12 21.97
N VAL A 479 -16.49 -16.13 20.67
CA VAL A 479 -16.91 -14.91 19.96
C VAL A 479 -18.11 -14.26 20.65
N ARG A 480 -19.10 -15.07 21.07
CA ARG A 480 -20.27 -14.60 21.82
C ARG A 480 -19.88 -13.94 23.14
N ALA A 481 -19.01 -14.59 23.91
CA ALA A 481 -18.52 -14.07 25.19
C ALA A 481 -17.77 -12.75 25.01
N TRP A 482 -16.93 -12.63 23.97
CA TRP A 482 -16.26 -11.37 23.67
C TRP A 482 -17.21 -10.26 23.24
N ARG A 483 -18.23 -10.56 22.43
CA ARG A 483 -19.26 -9.58 22.06
C ARG A 483 -20.00 -9.05 23.28
N GLU A 484 -20.32 -9.93 24.24
CA GLU A 484 -20.94 -9.56 25.52
C GLU A 484 -20.00 -8.70 26.36
N ALA A 485 -18.76 -9.13 26.55
CA ALA A 485 -17.77 -8.38 27.31
C ALA A 485 -17.49 -6.98 26.73
N VAL A 486 -17.41 -6.85 25.41
CA VAL A 486 -17.24 -5.55 24.72
C VAL A 486 -18.44 -4.64 24.95
N GLN A 487 -19.66 -5.20 24.91
CA GLN A 487 -20.89 -4.43 25.09
C GLN A 487 -21.11 -4.03 26.56
N ASP A 488 -20.89 -4.93 27.51
CA ASP A 488 -21.10 -4.68 28.94
C ASP A 488 -20.11 -3.67 29.51
N LYS A 489 -18.87 -3.67 28.99
CA LYS A 489 -17.84 -2.69 29.37
C LYS A 489 -17.96 -1.35 28.61
N GLU A 490 -18.93 -1.22 27.70
CA GLU A 490 -19.01 -0.11 26.74
C GLU A 490 -17.66 0.16 26.06
N LEU A 491 -16.95 -0.92 25.73
CA LEU A 491 -15.59 -0.87 25.23
C LEU A 491 -15.59 -0.49 23.75
N ARG A 492 -15.03 0.68 23.43
CA ARG A 492 -14.79 1.09 22.04
C ARG A 492 -13.50 0.46 21.53
N GLN A 493 -13.63 -0.55 20.69
CA GLN A 493 -12.48 -1.19 20.06
C GLN A 493 -11.89 -0.27 18.97
N PRO A 494 -10.55 -0.04 18.94
CA PRO A 494 -9.89 0.75 17.90
C PRO A 494 -10.10 0.21 16.48
N LEU A 495 -10.36 -1.09 16.37
CA LEU A 495 -10.78 -1.76 15.14
C LEU A 495 -11.77 -2.86 15.48
N LYS A 496 -12.61 -3.25 14.51
CA LYS A 496 -13.61 -4.29 14.71
C LYS A 496 -12.92 -5.65 14.96
N GLN A 497 -13.06 -6.20 16.18
CA GLN A 497 -12.61 -7.56 16.53
C GLN A 497 -13.80 -8.46 16.88
N ALA A 498 -14.46 -8.25 18.02
CA ALA A 498 -15.51 -9.17 18.50
C ALA A 498 -16.72 -9.25 17.53
N PHE A 499 -16.98 -8.14 16.84
CA PHE A 499 -18.00 -8.04 15.80
C PHE A 499 -17.38 -8.12 14.40
N ARG A 500 -16.16 -8.63 14.22
CA ARG A 500 -15.56 -8.72 12.89
C ARG A 500 -16.25 -9.81 12.06
N GLU A 501 -16.56 -9.47 10.80
CA GLU A 501 -17.11 -10.38 9.81
C GLU A 501 -16.09 -11.46 9.45
N VAL A 502 -16.57 -12.70 9.24
CA VAL A 502 -15.74 -13.83 8.81
C VAL A 502 -16.32 -14.41 7.54
N TYR A 503 -15.50 -14.53 6.49
CA TYR A 503 -15.90 -15.13 5.22
C TYR A 503 -15.18 -16.47 5.09
N LEU A 504 -15.98 -17.53 5.00
CA LEU A 504 -15.51 -18.88 4.72
C LEU A 504 -15.78 -19.21 3.26
N LEU A 505 -15.03 -20.17 2.72
CA LEU A 505 -15.32 -20.74 1.41
C LEU A 505 -16.69 -21.41 1.43
N THR A 506 -17.44 -21.17 0.37
CA THR A 506 -18.78 -21.73 0.14
C THR A 506 -18.73 -22.79 -0.94
N PRO A 507 -19.75 -23.67 -1.02
CA PRO A 507 -19.82 -24.66 -2.10
C PRO A 507 -19.81 -24.06 -3.52
N ALA A 508 -20.27 -22.82 -3.68
CA ALA A 508 -20.20 -22.11 -4.97
C ALA A 508 -18.74 -21.80 -5.36
N GLU A 509 -17.93 -21.37 -4.40
CA GLU A 509 -16.51 -21.07 -4.61
C GLU A 509 -15.66 -22.35 -4.75
N GLU A 510 -16.10 -23.45 -4.16
CA GLU A 510 -15.52 -24.77 -4.42
C GLU A 510 -15.77 -25.24 -5.86
N SER A 511 -16.90 -24.85 -6.47
CA SER A 511 -17.24 -25.25 -7.85
C SER A 511 -16.53 -24.41 -8.91
N THR A 512 -16.40 -23.10 -8.70
CA THR A 512 -15.66 -22.19 -9.60
C THR A 512 -14.15 -22.33 -9.46
N ALA A 513 -13.67 -22.87 -8.34
CA ALA A 513 -12.30 -23.22 -8.00
C ALA A 513 -11.29 -22.06 -7.92
N THR A 514 -11.22 -21.14 -8.89
CA THR A 514 -10.18 -20.08 -8.95
C THR A 514 -10.72 -18.66 -8.74
N TYR A 515 -12.04 -18.47 -8.72
CA TYR A 515 -12.66 -17.15 -8.59
C TYR A 515 -13.97 -17.20 -7.78
N SER A 516 -14.35 -16.07 -7.20
CA SER A 516 -15.59 -15.91 -6.43
C SER A 516 -16.50 -14.88 -7.08
N ASP A 517 -17.73 -15.28 -7.41
CA ASP A 517 -18.79 -14.39 -7.93
C ASP A 517 -19.65 -13.76 -6.83
N ARG A 518 -19.32 -13.97 -5.55
CA ARG A 518 -20.11 -13.50 -4.40
C ARG A 518 -20.45 -12.00 -4.45
N PHE A 519 -19.62 -11.21 -5.12
CA PHE A 519 -19.75 -9.77 -5.24
C PHE A 519 -19.79 -9.30 -6.71
N ALA A 520 -20.08 -10.20 -7.65
CA ALA A 520 -20.22 -9.86 -9.05
C ALA A 520 -21.61 -9.27 -9.35
N GLY A 521 -21.69 -8.39 -10.35
CA GLY A 521 -22.94 -7.83 -10.86
C GLY A 521 -23.53 -6.67 -10.06
N HIS A 522 -22.82 -6.13 -9.05
CA HIS A 522 -23.27 -4.92 -8.37
C HIS A 522 -22.93 -3.65 -9.14
N VAL A 523 -23.91 -2.77 -9.30
CA VAL A 523 -23.69 -1.43 -9.86
C VAL A 523 -23.33 -0.44 -8.76
N VAL A 524 -22.19 0.23 -8.95
CA VAL A 524 -21.58 1.10 -7.95
C VAL A 524 -21.20 2.47 -8.52
N GLY A 525 -21.24 3.50 -7.68
CA GLY A 525 -20.68 4.82 -8.02
C GLY A 525 -19.15 4.76 -8.06
N TYR A 526 -18.55 4.87 -9.24
CA TYR A 526 -17.14 4.55 -9.44
C TYR A 526 -16.18 5.47 -8.67
N ARG A 527 -16.48 6.78 -8.59
CA ARG A 527 -15.67 7.73 -7.81
C ARG A 527 -15.57 7.34 -6.33
N ARG A 528 -16.68 6.83 -5.77
CA ARG A 528 -16.75 6.38 -4.37
C ARG A 528 -15.99 5.06 -4.20
N LEU A 529 -16.20 4.10 -5.10
CA LEU A 529 -15.47 2.84 -5.14
C LEU A 529 -13.94 3.07 -5.19
N TYR A 530 -13.48 3.90 -6.12
CA TYR A 530 -12.05 4.20 -6.30
C TYR A 530 -11.43 4.90 -5.08
N ALA A 531 -12.18 5.76 -4.39
CA ALA A 531 -11.73 6.36 -3.14
C ALA A 531 -11.58 5.32 -2.01
N LEU A 532 -12.49 4.35 -1.93
CA LEU A 532 -12.43 3.26 -0.95
C LEU A 532 -11.23 2.34 -1.20
N PHE A 533 -10.89 2.03 -2.46
CA PHE A 533 -9.68 1.27 -2.80
C PHE A 533 -8.45 1.93 -2.20
N LYS A 534 -8.25 3.23 -2.46
CA LYS A 534 -7.13 4.00 -1.91
C LYS A 534 -7.13 4.02 -0.37
N GLN A 535 -8.31 4.14 0.24
CA GLN A 535 -8.44 4.15 1.70
C GLN A 535 -8.09 2.80 2.34
N ARG A 536 -8.28 1.68 1.63
CA ARG A 536 -8.00 0.33 2.12
C ARG A 536 -6.69 -0.28 1.60
N GLY A 537 -5.86 0.52 0.92
CA GLY A 537 -4.56 0.07 0.39
C GLY A 537 -4.66 -0.83 -0.85
N TRP A 538 -5.78 -0.80 -1.57
CA TRP A 538 -5.92 -1.45 -2.87
C TRP A 538 -5.39 -0.52 -3.96
N GLN A 539 -4.58 -1.08 -4.85
CA GLN A 539 -4.05 -0.41 -6.04
C GLN A 539 -4.98 -0.67 -7.21
N ALA A 540 -5.45 0.39 -7.85
CA ALA A 540 -6.30 0.31 -9.04
C ALA A 540 -5.95 1.46 -9.98
N ASP A 541 -5.98 1.19 -11.27
CA ASP A 541 -6.04 2.24 -12.28
C ASP A 541 -7.45 2.84 -12.29
N TYR A 542 -7.54 4.11 -12.67
CA TYR A 542 -8.82 4.79 -12.74
C TYR A 542 -9.53 4.39 -14.05
N LEU A 543 -10.80 3.99 -13.97
CA LEU A 543 -11.63 3.69 -15.13
C LEU A 543 -12.08 4.97 -15.83
N GLY A 544 -12.30 4.85 -17.14
CA GLY A 544 -13.02 5.86 -17.90
C GLY A 544 -12.98 5.64 -19.40
N PRO A 545 -13.56 6.57 -20.18
CA PRO A 545 -13.87 6.37 -21.58
C PRO A 545 -12.68 6.61 -22.52
N TRP A 546 -11.51 6.09 -22.16
CA TRP A 546 -10.29 6.10 -23.00
C TRP A 546 -9.85 4.67 -23.29
N ASP A 547 -8.98 4.53 -24.29
CA ASP A 547 -8.43 3.23 -24.69
C ASP A 547 -7.77 2.52 -23.50
N GLY A 548 -8.24 1.31 -23.20
CA GLY A 548 -7.79 0.51 -22.06
C GLY A 548 -8.36 0.92 -20.69
N GLY A 549 -9.28 1.90 -20.63
CA GLY A 549 -9.93 2.36 -19.40
C GLY A 549 -11.28 1.72 -19.08
N GLY A 550 -11.75 0.79 -19.92
CA GLY A 550 -13.06 0.15 -19.80
C GLY A 550 -13.15 -0.97 -18.75
N GLU A 551 -12.05 -1.69 -18.56
CA GLU A 551 -11.93 -2.76 -17.57
C GLU A 551 -10.86 -2.38 -16.56
N GLY A 552 -11.02 -2.82 -15.31
CA GLY A 552 -10.06 -2.49 -14.27
C GLY A 552 -9.96 -3.57 -13.21
N GLU A 553 -8.77 -3.61 -12.62
CA GLU A 553 -8.43 -4.51 -11.53
C GLU A 553 -7.99 -3.69 -10.33
N ALA A 554 -8.72 -3.83 -9.23
CA ALA A 554 -8.22 -3.43 -7.93
C ALA A 554 -7.44 -4.59 -7.31
N ARG A 555 -6.19 -4.35 -6.90
CA ARG A 555 -5.28 -5.37 -6.38
C ARG A 555 -4.81 -5.01 -4.97
N ARG A 556 -4.80 -5.97 -4.06
CA ARG A 556 -4.19 -5.83 -2.72
C ARG A 556 -3.26 -6.98 -2.43
N VAL A 557 -2.04 -6.63 -2.03
CA VAL A 557 -1.04 -7.59 -1.56
C VAL A 557 -1.24 -7.82 -0.07
N LEU A 558 -1.20 -9.10 0.32
CA LEU A 558 -1.52 -9.59 1.66
C LEU A 558 -0.43 -10.59 2.11
N ALA A 559 -0.48 -10.97 3.39
CA ALA A 559 0.38 -11.99 3.97
C ALA A 559 1.88 -11.74 3.75
N GLY A 560 2.35 -10.52 4.01
CA GLY A 560 3.76 -10.15 3.86
C GLY A 560 4.29 -10.32 2.43
N GLY A 561 3.46 -10.12 1.41
CA GLY A 561 3.89 -10.17 0.01
C GLY A 561 3.66 -11.50 -0.71
N ARG A 562 3.12 -12.52 -0.05
CA ARG A 562 2.95 -13.86 -0.64
C ARG A 562 1.65 -14.08 -1.38
N TRP A 563 0.61 -13.30 -1.06
CA TRP A 563 -0.72 -13.43 -1.67
C TRP A 563 -1.20 -12.09 -2.22
N ARG A 564 -1.97 -12.13 -3.30
CA ARG A 564 -2.62 -10.96 -3.90
C ARG A 564 -4.08 -11.29 -4.17
N ALA A 565 -4.98 -10.49 -3.62
CA ALA A 565 -6.37 -10.48 -4.03
C ALA A 565 -6.54 -9.49 -5.19
N THR A 566 -7.34 -9.87 -6.18
CA THR A 566 -7.72 -9.03 -7.33
C THR A 566 -9.25 -8.98 -7.39
N PHE A 567 -9.80 -7.77 -7.43
CA PHE A 567 -11.24 -7.51 -7.58
C PHE A 567 -11.48 -6.81 -8.92
N PHE A 568 -12.28 -7.43 -9.77
CA PHE A 568 -12.55 -6.96 -11.12
C PHE A 568 -13.74 -6.00 -11.13
N HIS A 569 -13.66 -4.97 -11.99
CA HIS A 569 -14.72 -4.01 -12.18
C HIS A 569 -14.67 -3.40 -13.59
N GLU A 570 -15.83 -3.07 -14.15
CA GLU A 570 -15.97 -2.56 -15.51
C GLU A 570 -16.68 -1.20 -15.53
N TYR A 571 -16.24 -0.29 -16.40
CA TYR A 571 -16.86 1.00 -16.62
C TYR A 571 -18.20 0.82 -17.33
N LEU A 572 -19.27 1.44 -16.82
CA LEU A 572 -20.55 1.41 -17.48
C LEU A 572 -20.62 2.52 -18.55
N TRP A 573 -20.31 2.17 -19.79
CA TRP A 573 -20.21 3.08 -20.94
C TRP A 573 -21.45 3.93 -21.22
N HIS A 574 -22.63 3.46 -20.85
CA HIS A 574 -23.89 4.17 -21.04
C HIS A 574 -24.27 5.03 -19.83
N GLU A 575 -23.51 4.96 -18.72
CA GLU A 575 -23.87 5.43 -17.39
C GLU A 575 -22.66 6.14 -16.75
N ASP A 576 -22.42 7.37 -17.20
CA ASP A 576 -21.21 8.10 -16.81
C ASP A 576 -21.03 8.19 -15.29
N GLY A 577 -19.88 7.73 -14.82
CA GLY A 577 -19.51 7.75 -13.40
C GLY A 577 -19.90 6.50 -12.60
N TYR A 578 -20.48 5.48 -13.24
CA TYR A 578 -20.77 4.18 -12.62
C TYR A 578 -19.86 3.06 -13.13
N ALA A 579 -19.78 1.99 -12.35
CA ALA A 579 -19.10 0.76 -12.71
C ALA A 579 -19.95 -0.46 -12.30
N ALA A 580 -19.77 -1.57 -13.01
CA ALA A 580 -20.22 -2.88 -12.57
C ALA A 580 -19.06 -3.60 -11.87
N THR A 581 -19.36 -4.25 -10.76
CA THR A 581 -18.42 -5.12 -10.05
C THR A 581 -18.46 -6.52 -10.65
N ASP A 582 -17.36 -7.25 -10.53
CA ASP A 582 -17.22 -8.60 -11.08
C ASP A 582 -16.46 -9.49 -10.06
N GLN A 583 -16.01 -10.66 -10.51
CA GLN A 583 -15.34 -11.69 -9.74
C GLN A 583 -14.17 -11.20 -8.86
N VAL A 584 -13.89 -11.95 -7.80
CA VAL A 584 -12.68 -11.84 -6.98
C VAL A 584 -11.77 -13.04 -7.24
N ARG A 585 -10.48 -12.80 -7.46
CA ARG A 585 -9.44 -13.82 -7.69
C ARG A 585 -8.27 -13.69 -6.74
N PHE A 586 -7.58 -14.79 -6.51
CA PHE A 586 -6.39 -14.81 -5.67
C PHE A 586 -5.18 -15.32 -6.44
N HIS A 587 -4.04 -14.71 -6.14
CA HIS A 587 -2.76 -15.08 -6.74
C HIS A 587 -1.73 -15.31 -5.65
N ARG A 588 -0.86 -16.29 -5.86
CA ARG A 588 0.30 -16.57 -5.02
C ARG A 588 1.57 -16.09 -5.71
N MET A 589 2.47 -15.50 -4.94
CA MET A 589 3.81 -15.16 -5.41
C MET A 589 4.60 -16.46 -5.60
N ALA A 590 4.98 -16.78 -6.83
CA ALA A 590 5.75 -17.97 -7.17
C ALA A 590 6.69 -17.71 -8.36
N GLY A 591 7.97 -18.09 -8.23
CA GLY A 591 8.96 -17.91 -9.30
C GLY A 591 9.17 -16.45 -9.73
N GLY A 592 9.03 -15.49 -8.80
CA GLY A 592 9.21 -14.06 -9.08
C GLY A 592 8.04 -13.39 -9.81
N GLY A 593 6.86 -14.01 -9.84
CA GLY A 593 5.65 -13.41 -10.39
C GLY A 593 4.38 -13.90 -9.71
N TRP A 594 3.28 -13.20 -9.94
CA TRP A 594 1.96 -13.60 -9.46
C TRP A 594 1.39 -14.73 -10.31
N ARG A 595 0.96 -15.82 -9.68
CA ARG A 595 0.27 -16.95 -10.32
C ARG A 595 -1.11 -17.11 -9.73
N GLU A 596 -2.14 -17.25 -10.57
CA GLU A 596 -3.49 -17.55 -10.11
C GLU A 596 -3.47 -18.84 -9.27
N ALA A 597 -4.20 -18.82 -8.15
CA ALA A 597 -4.23 -19.91 -7.19
C ALA A 597 -5.67 -20.39 -6.96
N PRO A 598 -5.89 -21.70 -6.78
CA PRO A 598 -7.19 -22.21 -6.35
C PRO A 598 -7.61 -21.58 -5.02
N LEU A 599 -8.89 -21.23 -4.88
CA LEU A 599 -9.46 -20.63 -3.68
C LEU A 599 -9.27 -21.52 -2.45
N ALA A 600 -9.33 -22.85 -2.63
CA ALA A 600 -9.08 -23.83 -1.58
C ALA A 600 -7.64 -23.79 -1.00
N GLU A 601 -6.67 -23.24 -1.73
CA GLU A 601 -5.29 -23.09 -1.26
C GLU A 601 -5.05 -21.75 -0.55
N VAL A 602 -5.99 -20.81 -0.65
CA VAL A 602 -5.87 -19.48 -0.03
C VAL A 602 -6.00 -19.63 1.49
N PRO A 603 -5.07 -19.08 2.29
CA PRO A 603 -5.19 -19.11 3.75
C PRO A 603 -6.52 -18.48 4.20
N PRO A 604 -7.28 -19.10 5.13
CA PRO A 604 -8.63 -18.62 5.49
C PRO A 604 -8.70 -17.15 5.91
N LEU A 605 -7.69 -16.64 6.62
CA LEU A 605 -7.62 -15.22 6.99
C LEU A 605 -7.31 -14.32 5.81
N VAL A 606 -6.48 -14.75 4.85
CA VAL A 606 -6.23 -13.99 3.63
C VAL A 606 -7.53 -13.85 2.83
N PHE A 607 -8.27 -14.96 2.68
CA PHE A 607 -9.57 -14.96 2.01
C PHE A 607 -10.57 -14.06 2.75
N SER A 608 -10.76 -14.28 4.05
CA SER A 608 -11.73 -13.54 4.86
C SER A 608 -11.47 -12.03 4.86
N GLU A 609 -10.21 -11.62 5.00
CA GLU A 609 -9.84 -10.20 5.06
C GLU A 609 -9.98 -9.50 3.70
N ALA A 610 -9.65 -10.19 2.60
CA ALA A 610 -9.88 -9.66 1.26
C ALA A 610 -11.38 -9.53 0.94
N MET A 611 -12.17 -10.57 1.23
CA MET A 611 -13.62 -10.56 0.98
C MET A 611 -14.35 -9.53 1.85
N ARG A 612 -13.88 -9.29 3.08
CA ARG A 612 -14.38 -8.22 3.94
C ARG A 612 -14.17 -6.83 3.36
N ASP A 613 -13.05 -6.60 2.69
CA ASP A 613 -12.81 -5.34 1.98
C ASP A 613 -13.75 -5.19 0.79
N VAL A 614 -13.92 -6.24 -0.01
CA VAL A 614 -14.82 -6.23 -1.16
C VAL A 614 -16.29 -6.03 -0.73
N ASP A 615 -16.75 -6.68 0.34
CA ASP A 615 -18.08 -6.43 0.91
C ASP A 615 -18.22 -4.96 1.33
N LEU A 616 -17.21 -4.37 2.00
CA LEU A 616 -17.27 -2.94 2.31
C LEU A 616 -17.39 -2.09 1.03
N PHE A 617 -16.63 -2.41 -0.03
CA PHE A 617 -16.66 -1.67 -1.28
C PHE A 617 -18.04 -1.70 -1.92
N VAL A 618 -18.63 -2.89 -2.05
CA VAL A 618 -19.98 -3.07 -2.59
C VAL A 618 -21.02 -2.40 -1.69
N ALA A 619 -20.99 -2.68 -0.39
CA ALA A 619 -21.98 -2.17 0.56
C ALA A 619 -22.02 -0.63 0.61
N VAL A 620 -20.86 0.01 0.47
CA VAL A 620 -20.75 1.48 0.54
C VAL A 620 -20.93 2.13 -0.83
N ALA A 621 -20.44 1.53 -1.92
CA ALA A 621 -20.48 2.15 -3.23
C ALA A 621 -21.70 1.77 -4.09
N SER A 622 -22.46 0.72 -3.71
CA SER A 622 -23.65 0.29 -4.44
C SER A 622 -24.71 1.38 -4.49
N ILE A 623 -25.30 1.57 -5.67
CA ILE A 623 -26.42 2.51 -5.84
C ILE A 623 -27.64 2.10 -5.00
N GLY A 624 -27.80 0.81 -4.71
CA GLY A 624 -28.91 0.30 -3.87
C GLY A 624 -28.80 0.68 -2.39
N ALA A 625 -27.64 1.19 -1.95
CA ALA A 625 -27.44 1.76 -0.63
C ALA A 625 -27.62 3.29 -0.60
N ASP A 626 -27.84 3.92 -1.75
CA ASP A 626 -28.11 5.36 -1.86
C ASP A 626 -29.63 5.61 -1.85
N PRO A 627 -30.16 6.22 -0.76
CA PRO A 627 -31.59 6.46 -0.62
C PRO A 627 -32.14 7.55 -1.55
N GLU A 628 -31.27 8.46 -2.06
CA GLU A 628 -31.66 9.56 -2.96
C GLU A 628 -31.54 9.16 -4.45
N TRP A 629 -30.98 7.99 -4.74
CA TRP A 629 -30.71 7.56 -6.11
C TRP A 629 -31.98 7.46 -6.96
N LEU A 630 -33.14 7.08 -6.41
CA LEU A 630 -34.39 6.99 -7.18
C LEU A 630 -34.82 8.32 -7.82
N ASP A 631 -34.46 9.47 -7.23
CA ASP A 631 -34.81 10.80 -7.73
C ASP A 631 -33.84 11.32 -8.80
N GLN A 632 -32.63 10.73 -8.89
CA GLN A 632 -31.52 11.19 -9.73
C GLN A 632 -31.00 10.12 -10.71
N GLY A 633 -31.46 8.88 -10.56
CA GLY A 633 -30.94 7.69 -11.21
C GLY A 633 -31.62 7.35 -12.53
N GLU A 634 -30.91 6.62 -13.38
CA GLU A 634 -31.44 6.19 -14.68
C GLU A 634 -32.54 5.13 -14.54
N GLU A 635 -33.56 5.22 -15.40
CA GLU A 635 -34.74 4.34 -15.34
C GLU A 635 -34.39 2.84 -15.43
N ARG A 636 -33.33 2.50 -16.16
CA ARG A 636 -32.89 1.12 -16.40
C ARG A 636 -32.28 0.40 -15.19
N LEU A 637 -31.82 1.13 -14.16
CA LEU A 637 -31.22 0.51 -12.96
C LEU A 637 -32.18 0.46 -11.76
N ARG A 638 -33.45 0.89 -11.93
CA ARG A 638 -34.45 0.84 -10.85
C ARG A 638 -34.70 -0.57 -10.34
N ASP A 639 -34.70 -1.56 -11.22
CA ASP A 639 -34.94 -2.96 -10.84
C ASP A 639 -33.77 -3.53 -10.02
N TYR A 640 -32.53 -3.19 -10.38
CA TYR A 640 -31.35 -3.53 -9.58
C TYR A 640 -31.38 -2.84 -8.21
N TRP A 641 -31.71 -1.53 -8.16
CA TRP A 641 -31.79 -0.80 -6.91
C TRP A 641 -32.80 -1.45 -5.94
N ARG A 642 -33.97 -1.86 -6.44
CA ARG A 642 -34.99 -2.56 -5.64
C ARG A 642 -34.53 -3.93 -5.16
N SER A 643 -33.93 -4.75 -6.04
CA SER A 643 -33.50 -6.11 -5.68
C SER A 643 -32.39 -6.08 -4.62
N TYR A 644 -31.42 -5.16 -4.76
CA TYR A 644 -30.36 -4.98 -3.77
C TYR A 644 -30.89 -4.35 -2.47
N GLY A 645 -31.73 -3.32 -2.58
CA GLY A 645 -32.21 -2.54 -1.44
C GLY A 645 -33.02 -3.32 -0.41
N PHE A 646 -33.60 -4.46 -0.79
CA PHE A 646 -34.46 -5.31 0.06
C PHE A 646 -34.12 -6.81 -0.01
N GLY A 647 -32.97 -7.15 -0.60
CA GLY A 647 -32.51 -8.53 -0.81
C GLY A 647 -31.98 -9.21 0.46
N ASP A 648 -31.18 -10.26 0.30
CA ASP A 648 -30.59 -10.97 1.43
C ASP A 648 -29.47 -10.17 2.11
N LEU A 649 -29.28 -10.41 3.42
CA LEU A 649 -28.28 -9.71 4.20
C LEU A 649 -26.86 -10.18 3.89
N SER A 650 -25.97 -9.23 3.60
CA SER A 650 -24.52 -9.45 3.60
C SER A 650 -24.01 -9.79 5.01
N GLU A 651 -22.78 -10.31 5.12
CA GLU A 651 -22.18 -10.67 6.42
C GLU A 651 -22.08 -9.46 7.36
N ASN A 652 -21.75 -8.28 6.83
CA ASN A 652 -21.75 -7.04 7.60
C ASN A 652 -23.16 -6.74 8.17
N ALA A 653 -24.20 -6.89 7.35
CA ALA A 653 -25.58 -6.67 7.78
C ALA A 653 -26.08 -7.72 8.80
N ARG A 654 -25.60 -8.96 8.72
CA ARG A 654 -25.87 -10.01 9.73
C ARG A 654 -25.22 -9.69 11.07
N VAL A 655 -23.95 -9.26 11.07
CA VAL A 655 -23.29 -8.80 12.29
C VAL A 655 -24.02 -7.59 12.90
N ARG A 656 -24.49 -6.67 12.06
CA ARG A 656 -25.30 -5.53 12.48
C ARG A 656 -26.61 -5.97 13.14
N ARG A 657 -27.29 -6.95 12.55
CA ARG A 657 -28.49 -7.58 13.13
C ARG A 657 -28.20 -8.14 14.52
N ASP A 658 -27.09 -8.86 14.71
CA ASP A 658 -26.70 -9.41 16.01
C ASP A 658 -26.43 -8.32 17.06
N ALA A 659 -25.74 -7.25 16.66
CA ALA A 659 -25.51 -6.09 17.53
C ALA A 659 -26.83 -5.41 17.91
N LEU A 660 -27.73 -5.22 16.95
CA LEU A 660 -29.05 -4.65 17.17
C LEU A 660 -29.91 -5.52 18.08
N ALA A 661 -29.91 -6.85 17.90
CA ALA A 661 -30.66 -7.78 18.74
C ALA A 661 -30.32 -7.65 20.23
N ARG A 662 -29.06 -7.32 20.55
CA ARG A 662 -28.58 -7.11 21.92
C ARG A 662 -28.86 -5.70 22.45
N LEU A 663 -28.87 -4.71 21.54
CA LEU A 663 -29.13 -3.32 21.87
C LEU A 663 -30.64 -3.03 22.06
N LEU A 664 -31.47 -3.61 21.20
CA LEU A 664 -32.91 -3.33 21.09
C LEU A 664 -33.66 -3.42 22.43
N PRO A 665 -33.45 -4.43 23.29
CA PRO A 665 -34.16 -4.53 24.58
C PRO A 665 -33.86 -3.39 25.55
N ARG A 666 -32.78 -2.63 25.33
CA ARG A 666 -32.35 -1.50 26.17
C ARG A 666 -32.85 -0.16 25.63
N LEU A 667 -33.52 -0.14 24.47
CA LEU A 667 -34.04 1.07 23.86
C LEU A 667 -35.45 1.38 24.36
N ALA A 668 -35.80 2.67 24.44
CA ALA A 668 -37.12 3.12 24.89
C ALA A 668 -38.28 2.67 23.99
N ILE A 669 -37.98 2.27 22.74
CA ILE A 669 -38.95 1.83 21.72
C ILE A 669 -39.03 0.29 21.60
N ALA A 670 -38.46 -0.45 22.54
CA ALA A 670 -38.31 -1.91 22.44
C ALA A 670 -39.65 -2.64 22.23
N ASP A 671 -40.71 -2.20 22.90
CA ASP A 671 -42.07 -2.75 22.82
C ASP A 671 -42.77 -2.50 21.46
N ARG A 672 -42.24 -1.56 20.68
CA ARG A 672 -42.71 -1.22 19.33
C ARG A 672 -41.90 -1.89 18.22
N CYS A 673 -40.84 -2.62 18.56
CA CYS A 673 -39.90 -3.16 17.59
C CYS A 673 -39.89 -4.69 17.56
N GLY A 674 -39.81 -5.27 16.37
CA GLY A 674 -39.60 -6.69 16.13
C GLY A 674 -38.43 -6.91 15.18
N LEU A 675 -37.57 -7.88 15.46
CA LEU A 675 -36.44 -8.22 14.58
C LEU A 675 -36.75 -9.49 13.79
N THR A 676 -36.65 -9.39 12.47
CA THR A 676 -36.79 -10.54 11.55
C THR A 676 -35.42 -10.96 11.01
N ASP A 677 -35.39 -11.84 10.02
CA ASP A 677 -34.15 -12.25 9.36
C ASP A 677 -33.49 -11.10 8.59
N ARG A 678 -34.29 -10.20 7.98
CA ARG A 678 -33.80 -9.14 7.08
C ARG A 678 -34.16 -7.71 7.51
N PHE A 679 -35.19 -7.56 8.34
CA PHE A 679 -35.77 -6.26 8.69
C PHE A 679 -35.84 -6.05 10.19
N LEU A 680 -35.64 -4.79 10.61
CA LEU A 680 -36.22 -4.27 11.84
C LEU A 680 -37.63 -3.76 11.52
N VAL A 681 -38.63 -4.41 12.11
CA VAL A 681 -40.04 -4.03 12.04
C VAL A 681 -40.33 -3.04 13.16
N VAL A 682 -40.92 -1.89 12.83
CA VAL A 682 -41.23 -0.81 13.78
C VAL A 682 -42.71 -0.46 13.65
N ARG A 683 -43.45 -0.56 14.75
CA ARG A 683 -44.87 -0.21 14.82
C ARG A 683 -45.03 1.25 15.25
N GLY A 684 -45.42 2.12 14.31
CA GLY A 684 -45.87 3.48 14.58
C GLY A 684 -47.37 3.55 14.92
N GLU A 685 -47.91 4.75 15.00
CA GLU A 685 -49.35 5.00 15.19
C GLU A 685 -50.12 5.11 13.86
N LEU A 686 -49.43 5.51 12.78
CA LEU A 686 -50.00 5.65 11.43
C LEU A 686 -49.80 4.38 10.60
N ARG A 687 -48.59 3.80 10.60
CA ARG A 687 -48.25 2.58 9.84
C ARG A 687 -47.26 1.66 10.58
N THR A 688 -47.10 0.45 10.07
CA THR A 688 -45.97 -0.43 10.40
C THR A 688 -44.89 -0.27 9.34
N TYR A 689 -43.63 -0.21 9.78
CA TYR A 689 -42.48 0.06 8.93
C TYR A 689 -41.48 -1.09 8.98
N LYS A 690 -40.93 -1.49 7.84
CA LYS A 690 -39.88 -2.51 7.72
C LYS A 690 -38.59 -1.85 7.25
N ILE A 691 -37.62 -1.72 8.14
CA ILE A 691 -36.31 -1.14 7.85
C ILE A 691 -35.34 -2.27 7.50
N HIS A 692 -34.85 -2.31 6.26
CA HIS A 692 -33.91 -3.34 5.82
C HIS A 692 -32.56 -3.17 6.51
N LEU A 693 -32.03 -4.24 7.10
CA LEU A 693 -30.84 -4.19 7.96
C LEU A 693 -29.53 -3.97 7.19
N GLY A 694 -29.53 -4.22 5.87
CA GLY A 694 -28.38 -3.99 4.99
C GLY A 694 -28.29 -2.57 4.44
N SER A 695 -29.38 -2.09 3.81
CA SER A 695 -29.46 -0.81 3.08
C SER A 695 -30.02 0.33 3.93
N GLY A 696 -30.74 0.03 5.00
CA GLY A 696 -31.52 1.00 5.77
C GLY A 696 -32.78 1.51 5.04
N ASN A 697 -33.12 0.94 3.88
CA ASN A 697 -34.33 1.31 3.12
C ASN A 697 -35.60 0.85 3.87
N ILE A 698 -36.70 1.57 3.68
CA ILE A 698 -37.91 1.42 4.49
C ILE A 698 -39.08 1.05 3.58
N LEU A 699 -39.80 -0.01 3.94
CA LEU A 699 -41.10 -0.36 3.36
C LEU A 699 -42.20 -0.06 4.38
N MET A 700 -43.35 0.41 3.91
CA MET A 700 -44.55 0.64 4.71
C MET A 700 -45.57 -0.46 4.44
N GLU A 701 -46.09 -1.07 5.50
CA GLU A 701 -47.21 -2.00 5.36
C GLU A 701 -48.54 -1.25 5.16
N PRO A 702 -49.54 -1.87 4.49
CA PRO A 702 -49.56 -3.26 3.98
C PRO A 702 -49.08 -3.45 2.54
N ASP A 703 -48.83 -2.38 1.78
CA ASP A 703 -48.55 -2.39 0.35
C ASP A 703 -47.06 -2.45 -0.01
N ASP A 704 -46.18 -2.46 1.00
CA ASP A 704 -44.73 -2.37 0.85
C ASP A 704 -44.30 -1.14 0.02
N ALA A 705 -45.01 -0.02 0.22
CA ALA A 705 -44.64 1.25 -0.35
C ALA A 705 -43.29 1.73 0.21
N TYR A 706 -42.38 2.13 -0.66
CA TYR A 706 -41.08 2.66 -0.25
C TYR A 706 -41.23 4.03 0.43
N LEU A 707 -40.56 4.20 1.58
CA LEU A 707 -40.47 5.47 2.31
C LEU A 707 -39.02 5.97 2.29
N CYS A 708 -38.79 7.10 1.62
CA CYS A 708 -37.47 7.73 1.58
C CYS A 708 -37.28 8.65 2.79
N ILE A 709 -36.33 8.29 3.66
CA ILE A 709 -35.87 9.14 4.77
C ILE A 709 -34.35 9.29 4.67
N VAL A 710 -33.93 10.50 4.34
CA VAL A 710 -32.52 10.90 4.33
C VAL A 710 -32.13 11.37 5.73
N PRO A 711 -31.15 10.75 6.40
CA PRO A 711 -30.73 11.17 7.73
C PRO A 711 -30.24 12.63 7.71
N ARG A 712 -30.88 13.51 8.48
CA ARG A 712 -30.31 14.81 8.86
C ARG A 712 -29.63 14.64 10.22
N GLY A 713 -28.32 14.85 10.29
CA GLY A 713 -27.53 14.50 11.47
C GLY A 713 -27.98 15.19 12.77
N SER A 714 -27.58 14.58 13.90
CA SER A 714 -27.71 15.00 15.32
C SER A 714 -28.96 14.55 16.13
N GLY A 715 -29.12 13.23 16.32
CA GLY A 715 -29.89 12.66 17.43
C GLY A 715 -28.97 12.05 18.51
N ASP A 716 -29.48 11.84 19.72
CA ASP A 716 -28.73 11.26 20.86
C ASP A 716 -28.02 9.96 20.47
N ARG A 717 -26.70 9.94 20.72
CA ARG A 717 -25.80 8.90 20.23
C ARG A 717 -25.86 7.69 21.17
N VAL A 718 -26.61 6.67 20.77
CA VAL A 718 -26.53 5.35 21.39
C VAL A 718 -25.11 4.79 21.22
N PHE A 719 -24.55 4.16 22.25
CA PHE A 719 -23.25 3.49 22.14
C PHE A 719 -23.32 2.39 21.07
N LEU A 720 -22.49 2.52 20.03
CA LEU A 720 -22.28 1.51 19.00
C LEU A 720 -20.86 0.96 19.13
N PRO A 721 -20.68 -0.36 19.32
CA PRO A 721 -19.36 -0.93 19.64
C PRO A 721 -18.34 -0.86 18.48
N PHE A 722 -18.75 -0.51 17.25
CA PHE A 722 -17.88 -0.54 16.07
C PHE A 722 -18.21 0.46 14.93
N GLU A 723 -19.19 1.35 15.09
CA GLU A 723 -19.50 2.38 14.07
C GLU A 723 -19.29 3.79 14.68
N GLU A 724 -18.29 4.52 14.21
CA GLU A 724 -18.10 5.94 14.56
C GLU A 724 -19.05 6.84 13.74
N ASP A 725 -19.49 7.96 14.32
CA ASP A 725 -20.28 9.04 13.68
C ASP A 725 -21.52 8.63 12.88
N GLY A 726 -22.23 7.61 13.36
CA GLY A 726 -23.59 7.34 12.88
C GLY A 726 -23.66 6.46 11.63
N GLY A 727 -22.86 5.39 11.58
CA GLY A 727 -22.93 4.36 10.53
C GLY A 727 -24.32 3.74 10.34
N MET A 728 -24.43 2.75 9.45
CA MET A 728 -25.73 2.21 9.03
C MET A 728 -26.59 1.70 10.20
N LEU A 729 -25.99 1.14 11.26
CA LEU A 729 -26.73 0.76 12.46
C LEU A 729 -27.34 1.98 13.15
N SER A 730 -26.59 3.07 13.29
CA SER A 730 -27.14 4.32 13.82
C SER A 730 -28.27 4.86 12.94
N VAL A 731 -28.13 4.81 11.62
CA VAL A 731 -29.17 5.24 10.69
C VAL A 731 -30.44 4.42 10.89
N ILE A 732 -30.31 3.10 11.01
CA ILE A 732 -31.44 2.19 11.29
C ILE A 732 -32.08 2.53 12.63
N VAL A 733 -31.30 2.72 13.70
CA VAL A 733 -31.82 3.06 15.02
C VAL A 733 -32.50 4.43 15.00
N SER A 734 -31.91 5.46 14.38
CA SER A 734 -32.52 6.79 14.27
C SER A 734 -33.82 6.77 13.48
N LYS A 735 -33.88 6.01 12.38
CA LYS A 735 -35.11 5.78 11.62
C LYS A 735 -36.17 5.07 12.48
N ALA A 736 -35.77 4.08 13.27
CA ALA A 736 -36.69 3.38 14.16
C ALA A 736 -37.29 4.31 15.23
N PHE A 737 -36.49 5.17 15.87
CA PHE A 737 -36.99 6.16 16.82
C PHE A 737 -37.95 7.16 16.16
N LEU A 738 -37.60 7.69 14.99
CA LEU A 738 -38.44 8.62 14.25
C LEU A 738 -39.79 7.98 13.88
N LEU A 739 -39.77 6.74 13.40
CA LEU A 739 -40.95 6.02 12.92
C LEU A 739 -41.83 5.45 14.04
N ALA A 740 -41.23 5.14 15.20
CA ALA A 740 -42.00 4.77 16.39
C ALA A 740 -42.90 5.92 16.87
N ALA A 741 -42.56 7.17 16.55
CA ALA A 741 -43.32 8.38 16.84
C ALA A 741 -43.80 9.08 15.55
N ASP A 742 -44.30 8.31 14.58
CA ASP A 742 -44.67 8.78 13.23
C ASP A 742 -45.70 9.94 13.19
N THR A 743 -46.52 10.11 14.22
CA THR A 743 -47.46 11.24 14.38
C THR A 743 -46.78 12.55 14.77
N GLU A 744 -45.58 12.50 15.35
CA GLU A 744 -44.80 13.67 15.78
C GLU A 744 -43.85 14.19 14.68
N ILE A 745 -43.80 13.51 13.53
CA ILE A 745 -42.95 13.90 12.40
C ILE A 745 -43.45 15.22 11.80
N THR A 746 -42.65 16.27 11.94
CA THR A 746 -42.96 17.62 11.45
C THR A 746 -42.46 17.91 10.03
N ASP A 747 -41.57 17.06 9.48
CA ASP A 747 -41.09 17.22 8.10
C ASP A 747 -42.24 16.94 7.12
N PRO A 748 -42.68 17.95 6.33
CA PRO A 748 -43.83 17.82 5.46
C PRO A 748 -43.62 16.83 4.31
N MET A 749 -42.37 16.57 3.89
CA MET A 749 -42.07 15.60 2.83
C MET A 749 -42.19 14.17 3.33
N ILE A 750 -41.75 13.90 4.56
CA ILE A 750 -41.89 12.58 5.19
C ILE A 750 -43.36 12.32 5.54
N ALA A 751 -44.02 13.29 6.17
CA ALA A 751 -45.43 13.17 6.56
C ALA A 751 -46.36 12.93 5.37
N ARG A 752 -46.07 13.55 4.21
CA ARG A 752 -46.83 13.33 2.97
C ARG A 752 -46.67 11.90 2.45
N GLN A 753 -45.45 11.35 2.44
CA GLN A 753 -45.19 9.98 2.00
C GLN A 753 -45.86 8.93 2.89
N ILE A 754 -45.93 9.15 4.21
CA ILE A 754 -46.57 8.20 5.14
C ILE A 754 -48.10 8.16 4.94
N ARG A 755 -48.70 9.30 4.59
CA ARG A 755 -50.16 9.47 4.47
C ARG A 755 -50.71 9.20 3.07
N SER A 756 -49.86 9.18 2.05
CA SER A 756 -50.20 8.64 0.73
C SER A 756 -50.28 7.13 0.80
#